data_AF-A0A377NIJ3-F1
#
_entry.id   AF-A0A377NIJ3-F1
#
_cell.length_a   1.000
_cell.length_b   1.000
_cell.length_c   1.000
_cell.angle_alpha   90.00
_cell.angle_beta   90.00
_cell.angle_gamma   90.00
#
_symmetry.space_group_name_H-M   'P 1'
#
loop_
_entity.id
_entity.type
_entity.pdbx_description
1 polymer ?
#
loop_
_entity_poly.entity_id
_entity_poly.type
_entity_poly.pdbx_seq_one_letter_code
_entity_poly.pdbx_strand_id
1 'polypeptide(L)'
;MRLIPALLMSLLLALPLVSSAAPTEDQLKQDLKQAESNKEMANQAQVVEALQNALNWLSEARASTVRANQYQKVIDDFPKLTQSLRQDLQAQSDTPLPVDSDMTSAQLDQQILQVSSQLLEEARQLRQEQDRSRDISDSLSQIPQQQSEARNALADIEQRLQSTTSDGNSSSLAQAQLSALQAESAARKAKVDELELAQLSANNRQELSRMRADLYKKRHDRLDQQLQTLRNNLNSQRQREAEQALEKTEQLAEQSGELPSSVTKQLQANRELSLALNQQAQRMDLISSQQRQAATQTLQVRQALSTIREQAQWLGQSNLLGETLRAQVAKLPEMPKPQQLDRDMAELRVQRLHYEDLLDKQSSFSQALQDDGSKLTSAQQKILDAQLRTQRDLLNSLLSGCDSQILELTKLKVANGQLVEALNDIHEAAHRYLFWVADVSPITFAYPLQLAHDLTRLLSLDTLSQLSSAFMMMVTSRETLIPLFAALILVIVSISSRRHYYAFLERASSRVGKVTQDHFSLTLRTVFWSILVALPLPVLWAALGFGLQSAWPYPIAVAIGDGVTATLPILWAFMISAALAHPQGLFITHFGWSQRAVSRAMRYYMMSIWLIVPLIMAQITFTNLNDREFSNTLGRLCFVLLCLALYLVTHSLKRAGIPLYLDKKGNGENAVNNALWWLLLGAPLLAALFSLLGYLTTAQALLARLETSVAIWFVLLVIYHIIRRWMLIQRRRIAFERAKQRRAEMLSQRARGEEESQQSSNEGAIEIEEPEVDLDAISAQSLRLVRSILTMIAFVLVIFLWSEIHSAFSFLENIHLWQVSSGGARGRKHAADHPRRGADRHSGADHHHPAGA
;
A
#
# COMPACT_ATOMS: atom_id res chain seq x y z
N MET A 1 93.47 -7.68 0.70
CA MET A 1 92.43 -6.86 0.04
C MET A 1 91.01 -7.43 0.17
N ARG A 2 90.57 -7.86 1.37
CA ARG A 2 89.18 -8.33 1.61
C ARG A 2 88.50 -7.75 2.87
N LEU A 3 89.21 -6.92 3.65
CA LEU A 3 88.66 -6.27 4.85
C LEU A 3 88.03 -4.89 4.56
N ILE A 4 88.45 -4.23 3.48
CA ILE A 4 87.94 -2.91 3.09
C ILE A 4 86.46 -2.94 2.63
N PRO A 5 85.99 -3.90 1.79
CA PRO A 5 84.58 -3.90 1.38
C PRO A 5 83.63 -4.33 2.50
N ALA A 6 84.07 -5.21 3.41
CA ALA A 6 83.25 -5.64 4.54
C ALA A 6 83.09 -4.53 5.60
N LEU A 7 84.15 -3.75 5.84
CA LEU A 7 84.11 -2.60 6.75
C LEU A 7 83.32 -1.43 6.16
N LEU A 8 83.34 -1.23 4.84
CA LEU A 8 82.46 -0.29 4.14
C LEU A 8 80.98 -0.73 4.20
N MET A 9 80.69 -2.02 4.05
CA MET A 9 79.33 -2.58 4.19
C MET A 9 78.77 -2.44 5.61
N SER A 10 79.58 -2.70 6.64
CA SER A 10 79.14 -2.52 8.04
C SER A 10 78.96 -1.03 8.40
N LEU A 11 79.78 -0.14 7.84
CA LEU A 11 79.63 1.31 8.02
C LEU A 11 78.38 1.86 7.29
N LEU A 12 78.01 1.26 6.15
CA LEU A 12 76.79 1.58 5.40
C LEU A 12 75.51 1.08 6.10
N LEU A 13 75.58 -0.01 6.86
CA LEU A 13 74.48 -0.53 7.68
C LEU A 13 74.34 0.15 9.06
N ALA A 14 75.39 0.84 9.52
CA ALA A 14 75.41 1.58 10.79
C ALA A 14 75.14 3.08 10.63
N LEU A 15 74.97 3.59 9.40
CA LEU A 15 74.40 4.90 9.20
C LEU A 15 72.95 4.85 9.68
N PRO A 16 72.54 5.67 10.68
CA PRO A 16 71.13 5.87 10.89
C PRO A 16 70.62 6.44 9.57
N LEU A 17 69.74 5.70 8.89
CA LEU A 17 68.82 6.32 7.95
C LEU A 17 68.06 7.35 8.79
N VAL A 18 68.55 8.58 8.80
CA VAL A 18 67.79 9.74 9.25
C VAL A 18 66.70 9.92 8.20
N SER A 19 65.71 9.04 8.25
CA SER A 19 64.35 9.40 7.88
C SER A 19 64.09 10.67 8.68
N SER A 20 63.77 11.77 8.02
CA SER A 20 63.45 13.02 8.70
C SER A 20 62.27 12.75 9.63
N ALA A 21 62.55 12.51 10.91
CA ALA A 21 61.52 12.24 11.90
C ALA A 21 60.66 13.50 12.00
N ALA A 22 59.34 13.32 12.00
CA ALA A 22 58.43 14.44 12.21
C ALA A 22 58.80 15.15 13.53
N PRO A 23 58.77 16.49 13.56
CA PRO A 23 59.16 17.26 14.73
C PRO A 23 58.25 16.94 15.92
N THR A 24 58.86 16.82 17.11
CA THR A 24 58.11 16.46 18.32
C THR A 24 57.21 17.61 18.74
N GLU A 25 56.01 17.35 19.26
CA GLU A 25 55.07 18.40 19.69
C GLU A 25 55.70 19.36 20.72
N ASP A 26 56.53 18.85 21.63
CA ASP A 26 57.23 19.66 22.63
C ASP A 26 58.28 20.58 21.99
N GLN A 27 58.93 20.14 20.91
CA GLN A 27 59.87 20.95 20.13
C GLN A 27 59.14 22.06 19.39
N LEU A 28 58.01 21.76 18.72
CA LEU A 28 57.20 22.77 18.04
C LEU A 28 56.57 23.78 19.00
N LYS A 29 56.16 23.37 20.20
CA LYS A 29 55.66 24.29 21.24
C LYS A 29 56.77 25.19 21.79
N GLN A 30 58.00 24.68 21.89
CA GLN A 30 59.16 25.48 22.28
C GLN A 30 59.55 26.47 21.17
N ASP A 31 59.60 26.01 19.92
CA ASP A 31 59.89 26.84 18.73
C ASP A 31 58.83 27.92 18.52
N LEU A 32 57.56 27.61 18.78
CA LEU A 32 56.46 28.57 18.74
C LEU A 32 56.61 29.64 19.82
N LYS A 33 56.90 29.25 21.08
CA LYS A 33 57.17 30.21 22.17
C LYS A 33 58.40 31.06 21.88
N GLN A 34 59.44 30.49 21.28
CA GLN A 34 60.66 31.20 20.90
C GLN A 34 60.40 32.18 19.76
N ALA A 35 59.63 31.79 18.74
CA ALA A 35 59.21 32.66 17.63
C ALA A 35 58.28 33.79 18.08
N GLU A 36 57.38 33.55 19.04
CA GLU A 36 56.52 34.59 19.63
C GLU A 36 57.33 35.57 20.51
N SER A 37 58.36 35.10 21.20
CA SER A 37 59.20 35.93 22.08
C SER A 37 60.22 36.81 21.35
N ASN A 38 60.64 36.43 20.14
CA ASN A 38 61.67 37.13 19.38
C ASN A 38 61.09 38.13 18.36
N LYS A 39 60.92 39.39 18.79
CA LYS A 39 60.32 40.48 17.99
C LYS A 39 61.17 40.99 16.82
N GLU A 40 62.44 40.59 16.71
CA GLU A 40 63.35 41.02 15.63
C GLU A 40 63.41 40.00 14.47
N MET A 41 62.62 38.92 14.55
CA MET A 41 62.60 37.86 13.53
C MET A 41 61.89 38.30 12.24
N ALA A 42 62.56 38.18 11.10
CA ALA A 42 61.94 38.40 9.79
C ALA A 42 60.79 37.42 9.53
N ASN A 43 59.65 37.92 9.04
CA ASN A 43 58.42 37.16 8.75
C ASN A 43 57.80 36.43 9.96
N GLN A 44 57.92 36.99 11.17
CA GLN A 44 57.42 36.41 12.43
C GLN A 44 55.99 35.86 12.36
N ALA A 45 55.03 36.61 11.80
CA ALA A 45 53.63 36.18 11.72
C ALA A 45 53.44 34.89 10.89
N GLN A 46 54.14 34.76 9.76
CA GLN A 46 54.07 33.59 8.88
C GLN A 46 54.77 32.36 9.50
N VAL A 47 55.83 32.59 10.29
CA VAL A 47 56.51 31.53 11.07
C VAL A 47 55.56 30.98 12.14
N VAL A 48 54.90 31.86 12.90
CA VAL A 48 53.94 31.46 13.94
C VAL A 48 52.75 30.72 13.35
N GLU A 49 52.19 31.19 12.24
CA GLU A 49 51.09 30.52 11.54
C GLU A 49 51.48 29.12 11.05
N ALA A 50 52.65 28.97 10.43
CA ALA A 50 53.16 27.67 9.99
C ALA A 50 53.34 26.68 11.15
N LEU A 51 53.89 27.14 12.29
CA LEU A 51 54.05 26.32 13.50
C LEU A 51 52.71 25.96 14.16
N GLN A 52 51.73 26.87 14.17
CA GLN A 52 50.36 26.57 14.65
C GLN A 52 49.68 25.52 13.77
N ASN A 53 49.80 25.65 12.44
CA ASN A 53 49.29 24.66 11.50
C ASN A 53 49.97 23.30 11.69
N ALA A 54 51.28 23.27 11.92
CA ALA A 54 52.01 22.05 12.24
C ALA A 54 51.46 21.35 13.50
N LEU A 55 51.15 22.11 14.56
CA LEU A 55 50.55 21.57 15.78
C LEU A 55 49.13 21.02 15.54
N ASN A 56 48.32 21.69 14.73
CA ASN A 56 46.99 21.21 14.36
C ASN A 56 47.07 19.89 13.61
N TRP A 57 47.96 19.77 12.62
CA TRP A 57 48.18 18.52 11.89
C TRP A 57 48.67 17.38 12.81
N LEU A 58 49.56 17.65 13.76
CA LEU A 58 49.96 16.64 14.74
C LEU A 58 48.79 16.20 15.64
N SER A 59 47.87 17.11 15.97
CA SER A 59 46.67 16.76 16.74
C SER A 59 45.74 15.84 15.95
N GLU A 60 45.56 16.09 14.64
CA GLU A 60 44.78 15.23 13.74
C GLU A 60 45.46 13.87 13.53
N ALA A 61 46.79 13.86 13.42
CA ALA A 61 47.58 12.64 13.35
C ALA A 61 47.30 11.76 14.57
N ARG A 62 47.38 12.34 15.78
CA ARG A 62 47.09 11.62 17.03
C ARG A 62 45.66 11.12 17.10
N ALA A 63 44.68 11.94 16.72
CA ALA A 63 43.28 11.51 16.71
C ALA A 63 43.09 10.30 15.77
N SER A 64 43.75 10.32 14.61
CA SER A 64 43.74 9.21 13.65
C SER A 64 44.44 7.98 14.19
N THR A 65 45.60 8.13 14.84
CA THR A 65 46.31 7.03 15.51
C THR A 65 45.49 6.41 16.65
N VAL A 66 44.75 7.22 17.42
CA VAL A 66 43.86 6.72 18.48
C VAL A 66 42.73 5.88 17.87
N ARG A 67 42.09 6.33 16.79
CA ARG A 67 41.06 5.55 16.08
C ARG A 67 41.64 4.28 15.44
N ALA A 68 42.81 4.37 14.80
CA ALA A 68 43.56 3.23 14.28
C ALA A 68 43.81 2.17 15.37
N ASN A 69 44.28 2.60 16.55
CA ASN A 69 44.49 1.72 17.70
C ASN A 69 43.18 1.11 18.23
N GLN A 70 42.06 1.83 18.19
CA GLN A 70 40.75 1.27 18.54
C GLN A 70 40.34 0.17 17.56
N TYR A 71 40.53 0.38 16.26
CA TYR A 71 40.26 -0.64 15.25
C TYR A 71 41.18 -1.85 15.38
N GLN A 72 42.46 -1.63 15.65
CA GLN A 72 43.42 -2.70 15.90
C GLN A 72 43.01 -3.52 17.13
N LYS A 73 42.64 -2.88 18.24
CA LYS A 73 42.13 -3.58 19.43
C LYS A 73 40.90 -4.43 19.13
N VAL A 74 39.97 -3.94 18.30
CA VAL A 74 38.82 -4.75 17.89
C VAL A 74 39.26 -5.98 17.11
N ILE A 75 40.27 -5.86 16.23
CA ILE A 75 40.81 -7.01 15.48
C ILE A 75 41.46 -8.02 16.45
N ASP A 76 42.31 -7.54 17.38
CA ASP A 76 43.06 -8.39 18.30
C ASP A 76 42.16 -9.10 19.32
N ASP A 77 41.16 -8.39 19.87
CA ASP A 77 40.25 -8.92 20.89
C ASP A 77 39.00 -9.61 20.30
N PHE A 78 38.81 -9.57 18.97
CA PHE A 78 37.63 -10.15 18.30
C PHE A 78 37.32 -11.60 18.72
N PRO A 79 38.30 -12.54 18.78
CA PRO A 79 38.00 -13.91 19.19
C PRO A 79 37.51 -14.00 20.64
N LYS A 80 38.09 -13.21 21.55
CA LYS A 80 37.72 -13.19 22.97
C LYS A 80 36.31 -12.62 23.16
N LEU A 81 36.02 -11.49 22.52
CA LEU A 81 34.71 -10.83 22.57
C LEU A 81 33.61 -11.70 21.96
N THR A 82 33.91 -12.38 20.86
CA THR A 82 32.98 -13.32 20.23
C THR A 82 32.69 -14.52 21.13
N GLN A 83 33.72 -15.06 21.79
CA GLN A 83 33.54 -16.17 22.72
C GLN A 83 32.73 -15.76 23.96
N SER A 84 32.99 -14.58 24.54
CA SER A 84 32.21 -14.08 25.68
C SER A 84 30.75 -13.83 25.30
N LEU A 85 30.49 -13.20 24.14
CA LEU A 85 29.12 -12.97 23.67
C LEU A 85 28.37 -14.27 23.38
N ARG A 86 29.05 -15.29 22.85
CA ARG A 86 28.46 -16.62 22.66
C ARG A 86 28.13 -17.29 23.99
N GLN A 87 29.00 -17.18 24.99
CA GLN A 87 28.73 -17.68 26.35
C GLN A 87 27.53 -16.96 26.96
N ASP A 88 27.44 -15.63 26.84
CA ASP A 88 26.30 -14.86 27.34
C ASP A 88 24.99 -15.23 26.63
N LEU A 89 25.04 -15.46 25.31
CA LEU A 89 23.90 -15.91 24.50
C LEU A 89 23.41 -17.32 24.85
N GLN A 90 24.31 -18.19 25.30
CA GLN A 90 23.99 -19.54 25.80
C GLN A 90 23.51 -19.51 27.25
N ALA A 91 24.05 -18.61 28.08
CA ALA A 91 23.61 -18.42 29.46
C ALA A 91 22.19 -17.82 29.54
N GLN A 92 21.76 -17.09 28.50
CA GLN A 92 20.36 -16.72 28.30
C GLN A 92 19.52 -17.98 28.01
N SER A 93 18.99 -18.59 29.06
CA SER A 93 18.00 -19.67 28.98
C SER A 93 16.69 -19.19 28.36
N ASP A 94 16.08 -20.01 27.50
CA ASP A 94 14.73 -19.78 26.96
C ASP A 94 13.62 -19.99 28.02
N THR A 95 13.99 -20.47 29.21
CA THR A 95 13.05 -20.69 30.32
C THR A 95 12.67 -19.36 30.99
N PRO A 96 11.36 -19.04 31.12
CA PRO A 96 10.91 -17.87 31.85
C PRO A 96 11.43 -17.85 33.28
N LEU A 97 11.74 -16.67 33.82
CA LEU A 97 12.06 -16.54 35.24
C LEU A 97 10.85 -16.98 36.07
N PRO A 98 11.03 -17.91 37.03
CA PRO A 98 9.95 -18.28 37.93
C PRO A 98 9.54 -17.04 38.72
N VAL A 99 8.27 -16.66 38.59
CA VAL A 99 7.66 -15.61 39.39
C VAL A 99 7.13 -16.27 40.66
N ASP A 100 7.51 -15.72 41.81
CA ASP A 100 7.02 -16.19 43.10
C ASP A 100 5.51 -15.95 43.20
N SER A 101 4.73 -17.00 43.48
CA SER A 101 3.27 -16.96 43.48
C SER A 101 2.69 -16.26 44.71
N ASP A 102 3.51 -16.01 45.72
CA ASP A 102 3.07 -15.54 47.05
C ASP A 102 3.27 -14.02 47.25
N MET A 103 3.67 -13.29 46.20
CA MET A 103 3.85 -11.83 46.24
C MET A 103 2.51 -11.11 46.39
N THR A 104 2.49 -10.00 47.13
CA THR A 104 1.30 -9.13 47.26
C THR A 104 1.09 -8.28 46.00
N SER A 105 -0.14 -7.82 45.76
CA SER A 105 -0.50 -7.00 44.59
C SER A 105 0.37 -5.73 44.46
N ALA A 106 0.68 -5.06 45.58
CA ALA A 106 1.57 -3.90 45.60
C ALA A 106 3.04 -4.24 45.24
N GLN A 107 3.54 -5.42 45.64
CA GLN A 107 4.88 -5.88 45.28
C GLN A 107 4.95 -6.26 43.79
N LEU A 108 3.90 -6.88 43.26
CA LEU A 108 3.79 -7.18 41.83
C LEU A 108 3.77 -5.90 40.98
N ASP A 109 3.01 -4.88 41.39
CA ASP A 109 2.99 -3.57 40.69
C ASP A 109 4.39 -2.91 40.69
N GLN A 110 5.11 -2.95 41.81
CA GLN A 110 6.48 -2.43 41.88
C GLN A 110 7.43 -3.20 40.96
N GLN A 111 7.32 -4.53 40.92
CA GLN A 111 8.17 -5.37 40.09
C GLN A 111 7.85 -5.20 38.60
N ILE A 112 6.58 -5.05 38.23
CA ILE A 112 6.15 -4.70 36.87
C ILE A 112 6.80 -3.40 36.43
N LEU A 113 6.82 -2.38 37.29
CA LEU A 113 7.46 -1.10 36.98
C LEU A 113 8.98 -1.24 36.79
N GLN A 114 9.65 -2.03 37.63
CA GLN A 114 11.08 -2.33 37.48
C GLN A 114 11.40 -3.12 36.20
N VAL A 115 10.65 -4.17 35.89
CA VAL A 115 10.85 -4.97 34.68
C VAL A 115 10.55 -4.14 33.43
N SER A 116 9.54 -3.27 33.48
CA SER A 116 9.21 -2.39 32.36
C SER A 116 10.33 -1.37 32.06
N SER A 117 11.00 -0.83 33.09
CA SER A 117 12.12 0.09 32.89
C SER A 117 13.35 -0.62 32.33
N GLN A 118 13.64 -1.83 32.80
CA GLN A 118 14.70 -2.69 32.24
C GLN A 118 14.43 -3.05 30.78
N LEU A 119 13.18 -3.40 30.44
CA LEU A 119 12.77 -3.74 29.08
C LEU A 119 12.98 -2.55 28.12
N LEU A 120 12.67 -1.33 28.57
CA LEU A 120 12.86 -0.11 27.80
C LEU A 120 14.35 0.22 27.59
N GLU A 121 15.18 -0.02 28.60
CA GLU A 121 16.64 0.15 28.49
C GLU A 121 17.25 -0.87 27.52
N GLU A 122 16.87 -2.14 27.61
CA GLU A 122 17.30 -3.20 26.69
C GLU A 122 16.84 -2.91 25.24
N ALA A 123 15.62 -2.38 25.06
CA ALA A 123 15.14 -1.93 23.75
C ALA A 123 15.98 -0.77 23.18
N ARG A 124 16.41 0.16 24.05
CA ARG A 124 17.30 1.26 23.66
C ARG A 124 18.67 0.76 23.22
N GLN A 125 19.24 -0.20 23.94
CA GLN A 125 20.54 -0.81 23.62
C GLN A 125 20.47 -1.62 22.32
N LEU A 126 19.39 -2.38 22.10
CA LEU A 126 19.13 -3.08 20.84
C LEU A 126 19.11 -2.11 19.66
N ARG A 127 18.38 -0.99 19.79
CA ARG A 127 18.30 0.02 18.73
C ARG A 127 19.66 0.66 18.46
N GLN A 128 20.41 0.99 19.51
CA GLN A 128 21.75 1.55 19.38
C GLN A 128 22.71 0.62 18.63
N GLU A 129 22.65 -0.70 18.87
CA GLU A 129 23.45 -1.66 18.11
C GLU A 129 22.98 -1.83 16.66
N GLN A 130 21.67 -1.80 16.40
CA GLN A 130 21.16 -1.81 15.03
C GLN A 130 21.60 -0.58 14.22
N ASP A 131 21.54 0.60 14.84
CA ASP A 131 22.00 1.85 14.23
C ASP A 131 23.52 1.80 13.99
N ARG A 132 24.31 1.29 14.94
CA ARG A 132 25.76 1.05 14.74
C ARG A 132 26.05 0.12 13.58
N SER A 133 25.30 -0.98 13.44
CA SER A 133 25.46 -1.93 12.34
C SER A 133 25.19 -1.26 10.99
N ARG A 134 24.17 -0.40 10.94
CA ARG A 134 23.84 0.41 9.75
C ARG A 134 24.93 1.43 9.44
N ASP A 135 25.40 2.19 10.43
CA ASP A 135 26.48 3.18 10.27
C ASP A 135 27.78 2.52 9.75
N ILE A 136 28.09 1.31 10.22
CA ILE A 136 29.23 0.52 9.72
C ILE A 136 29.02 0.17 8.24
N SER A 137 27.85 -0.33 7.87
CA SER A 137 27.51 -0.67 6.48
C SER A 137 27.58 0.55 5.56
N ASP A 138 27.04 1.68 5.99
CA ASP A 138 27.06 2.93 5.24
C ASP A 138 28.49 3.45 5.09
N SER A 139 29.31 3.39 6.15
CA SER A 139 30.73 3.77 6.10
C SER A 139 31.56 2.89 5.16
N LEU A 140 31.25 1.59 5.06
CA LEU A 140 31.93 0.65 4.16
C LEU A 140 31.82 1.06 2.69
N SER A 141 30.70 1.70 2.31
CA SER A 141 30.52 2.23 0.96
C SER A 141 31.40 3.45 0.66
N GLN A 142 31.76 4.23 1.69
CA GLN A 142 32.48 5.51 1.56
C GLN A 142 34.00 5.37 1.77
N ILE A 143 34.44 4.39 2.56
CA ILE A 143 35.86 4.15 2.90
C ILE A 143 36.76 4.05 1.64
N PRO A 144 36.40 3.32 0.56
CA PRO A 144 37.28 3.22 -0.62
C PRO A 144 37.57 4.58 -1.27
N GLN A 145 36.56 5.46 -1.34
CA GLN A 145 36.73 6.81 -1.86
C GLN A 145 37.64 7.63 -0.94
N GLN A 146 37.39 7.60 0.38
CA GLN A 146 38.20 8.32 1.36
C GLN A 146 39.66 7.84 1.39
N GLN A 147 39.90 6.53 1.22
CA GLN A 147 41.26 5.98 1.11
C GLN A 147 41.98 6.50 -0.14
N SER A 148 41.29 6.54 -1.29
CA SER A 148 41.88 7.08 -2.52
C SER A 148 42.22 8.57 -2.37
N GLU A 149 41.32 9.36 -1.80
CA GLU A 149 41.54 10.79 -1.54
C GLU A 149 42.69 11.02 -0.57
N ALA A 150 42.75 10.26 0.53
CA ALA A 150 43.84 10.36 1.52
C ALA A 150 45.20 9.94 0.95
N ARG A 151 45.25 8.89 0.10
CA ARG A 151 46.48 8.45 -0.58
C ARG A 151 46.97 9.46 -1.61
N ASN A 152 46.06 10.06 -2.37
CA ASN A 152 46.42 11.11 -3.33
C ASN A 152 46.97 12.35 -2.61
N ALA A 153 46.29 12.80 -1.54
CA ALA A 153 46.77 13.92 -0.72
C ALA A 153 48.14 13.64 -0.08
N LEU A 154 48.38 12.40 0.38
CA LEU A 154 49.69 12.00 0.90
C LEU A 154 50.78 12.07 -0.19
N ALA A 155 50.50 11.56 -1.39
CA ALA A 155 51.44 11.60 -2.51
C ALA A 155 51.78 13.04 -2.93
N ASP A 156 50.79 13.94 -2.96
CA ASP A 156 50.99 15.36 -3.27
C ASP A 156 51.89 16.05 -2.23
N ILE A 157 51.70 15.76 -0.94
CA ILE A 157 52.51 16.32 0.15
C ILE A 157 53.93 15.74 0.13
N GLU A 158 54.09 14.44 -0.13
CA GLU A 158 55.41 13.82 -0.27
C GLU A 158 56.21 14.43 -1.44
N GLN A 159 55.56 14.73 -2.57
CA GLN A 159 56.18 15.45 -3.68
C GLN A 159 56.63 16.86 -3.30
N ARG A 160 55.79 17.62 -2.57
CA ARG A 160 56.13 18.96 -2.06
C ARG A 160 57.26 18.94 -1.03
N LEU A 161 57.31 17.89 -0.21
CA LEU A 161 58.37 17.71 0.79
C LEU A 161 59.72 17.41 0.09
N GLN A 162 59.72 16.59 -0.97
CA GLN A 162 60.89 16.32 -1.80
C GLN A 162 61.39 17.56 -2.56
N SER A 163 60.50 18.40 -3.09
CA SER A 163 60.92 19.65 -3.73
C SER A 163 61.49 20.65 -2.72
N THR A 164 60.88 20.78 -1.55
CA THR A 164 61.29 21.76 -0.52
C THR A 164 62.62 21.38 0.16
N THR A 165 62.89 20.09 0.35
CA THR A 165 64.16 19.59 0.91
C THR A 165 65.34 19.72 -0.05
N SER A 166 65.08 19.80 -1.36
CA SER A 166 66.11 19.95 -2.40
C SER A 166 66.63 21.40 -2.55
N ASP A 167 65.85 22.40 -2.09
CA ASP A 167 66.14 23.82 -2.30
C ASP A 167 67.05 24.48 -1.23
N GLY A 168 67.56 23.74 -0.24
CA GLY A 168 68.71 24.13 0.61
C GLY A 168 68.63 25.46 1.40
N ASN A 169 67.49 26.16 1.44
CA ASN A 169 67.37 27.48 2.04
C ASN A 169 67.23 27.43 3.59
N SER A 170 68.25 27.91 4.31
CA SER A 170 68.36 27.89 5.78
C SER A 170 67.63 29.03 6.50
N SER A 171 66.44 29.46 6.04
CA SER A 171 65.66 30.51 6.70
C SER A 171 64.73 29.94 7.79
N SER A 172 64.48 30.69 8.87
CA SER A 172 63.56 30.28 9.94
C SER A 172 62.13 30.01 9.44
N LEU A 173 61.69 30.77 8.43
CA LEU A 173 60.42 30.56 7.75
C LEU A 173 60.39 29.28 6.92
N ALA A 174 61.45 28.99 6.16
CA ALA A 174 61.56 27.72 5.42
C ALA A 174 61.56 26.51 6.37
N GLN A 175 62.21 26.64 7.54
CA GLN A 175 62.22 25.60 8.57
C GLN A 175 60.83 25.37 9.19
N ALA A 176 60.07 26.43 9.47
CA ALA A 176 58.70 26.34 9.97
C ALA A 176 57.70 25.79 8.93
N GLN A 177 57.89 26.12 7.65
CA GLN A 177 57.10 25.55 6.56
C GLN A 177 57.41 24.06 6.35
N LEU A 178 58.69 23.68 6.44
CA LEU A 178 59.12 22.28 6.36
C LEU A 178 58.56 21.46 7.53
N SER A 179 58.54 22.00 8.75
CA SER A 179 57.93 21.33 9.90
C SER A 179 56.42 21.17 9.77
N ALA A 180 55.72 22.16 9.19
CA ALA A 180 54.30 22.05 8.87
C ALA A 180 54.00 20.97 7.83
N LEU A 181 54.79 20.90 6.74
CA LEU A 181 54.65 19.86 5.72
C LEU A 181 54.96 18.46 6.25
N GLN A 182 55.95 18.32 7.14
CA GLN A 182 56.24 17.06 7.83
C GLN A 182 55.12 16.63 8.76
N ALA A 183 54.53 17.57 9.52
CA ALA A 183 53.38 17.31 10.37
C ALA A 183 52.14 16.92 9.56
N GLU A 184 51.88 17.60 8.43
CA GLU A 184 50.80 17.24 7.52
C GLU A 184 51.01 15.84 6.91
N SER A 185 52.22 15.53 6.45
CA SER A 185 52.57 14.18 5.95
C SER A 185 52.29 13.10 7.00
N ALA A 186 52.70 13.34 8.26
CA ALA A 186 52.42 12.42 9.37
C ALA A 186 50.91 12.27 9.63
N ALA A 187 50.13 13.35 9.54
CA ALA A 187 48.68 13.32 9.69
C ALA A 187 47.99 12.54 8.58
N ARG A 188 48.36 12.78 7.31
CA ARG A 188 47.82 12.05 6.16
C ARG A 188 48.17 10.56 6.23
N LYS A 189 49.40 10.23 6.64
CA LYS A 189 49.83 8.84 6.83
C LYS A 189 49.02 8.14 7.91
N ALA A 190 48.89 8.78 9.09
CA ALA A 190 48.06 8.26 10.17
C ALA A 190 46.58 8.10 9.77
N LYS A 191 46.07 8.97 8.87
CA LYS A 191 44.71 8.88 8.34
C LYS A 191 44.53 7.73 7.35
N VAL A 192 45.52 7.46 6.50
CA VAL A 192 45.53 6.27 5.62
C VAL A 192 45.53 5.00 6.46
N ASP A 193 46.41 4.91 7.47
CA ASP A 193 46.48 3.77 8.39
C ASP A 193 45.16 3.57 9.16
N GLU A 194 44.53 4.66 9.61
CA GLU A 194 43.20 4.64 10.25
C GLU A 194 42.15 4.02 9.31
N LEU A 195 42.08 4.48 8.06
CA LEU A 195 41.06 4.03 7.10
C LEU A 195 41.28 2.58 6.63
N GLU A 196 42.53 2.14 6.55
CA GLU A 196 42.89 0.75 6.25
C GLU A 196 42.44 -0.18 7.38
N LEU A 197 42.77 0.16 8.62
CA LEU A 197 42.32 -0.59 9.80
C LEU A 197 40.80 -0.50 10.00
N ALA A 198 40.17 0.62 9.62
CA ALA A 198 38.71 0.75 9.63
C ALA A 198 38.06 -0.27 8.69
N GLN A 199 38.62 -0.48 7.49
CA GLN A 199 38.15 -1.45 6.51
C GLN A 199 38.36 -2.88 6.99
N LEU A 200 39.56 -3.21 7.48
CA LEU A 200 39.89 -4.55 7.98
C LEU A 200 39.05 -4.94 9.20
N SER A 201 38.78 -3.99 10.10
CA SER A 201 37.94 -4.21 11.28
C SER A 201 36.44 -4.16 10.99
N ALA A 202 36.00 -3.74 9.81
CA ALA A 202 34.58 -3.48 9.53
C ALA A 202 33.71 -4.73 9.70
N ASN A 203 34.14 -5.86 9.12
CA ASN A 203 33.40 -7.11 9.25
C ASN A 203 33.35 -7.58 10.72
N ASN A 204 34.47 -7.53 11.44
CA ASN A 204 34.53 -7.88 12.85
C ASN A 204 33.59 -7.01 13.71
N ARG A 205 33.56 -5.69 13.46
CA ARG A 205 32.65 -4.76 14.15
C ARG A 205 31.19 -5.05 13.83
N GLN A 206 30.88 -5.37 12.57
CA GLN A 206 29.52 -5.71 12.14
C GLN A 206 29.05 -7.01 12.79
N GLU A 207 29.87 -8.05 12.82
CA GLU A 207 29.53 -9.31 13.49
C GLU A 207 29.36 -9.13 15.01
N LEU A 208 30.24 -8.38 15.66
CA LEU A 208 30.10 -8.08 17.09
C LEU A 208 28.81 -7.31 17.38
N SER A 209 28.48 -6.30 16.57
CA SER A 209 27.25 -5.53 16.71
C SER A 209 26.01 -6.39 16.49
N ARG A 210 26.03 -7.28 15.50
CA ARG A 210 24.98 -8.28 15.27
C ARG A 210 24.79 -9.21 16.47
N MET A 211 25.87 -9.80 17.00
CA MET A 211 25.80 -10.68 18.17
C MET A 211 25.30 -9.95 19.42
N ARG A 212 25.68 -8.69 19.62
CA ARG A 212 25.15 -7.85 20.71
C ARG A 212 23.66 -7.57 20.52
N ALA A 213 23.24 -7.23 19.31
CA ALA A 213 21.83 -7.05 18.99
C ALA A 213 21.03 -8.33 19.26
N ASP A 214 21.54 -9.50 18.87
CA ASP A 214 20.89 -10.78 19.15
C ASP A 214 20.79 -11.05 20.66
N LEU A 215 21.81 -10.69 21.44
CA LEU A 215 21.81 -10.82 22.90
C LEU A 215 20.79 -9.90 23.55
N TYR A 216 20.76 -8.62 23.18
CA TYR A 216 19.79 -7.65 23.70
C TYR A 216 18.37 -8.01 23.29
N LYS A 217 18.19 -8.55 22.08
CA LYS A 217 16.90 -9.09 21.64
C LYS A 217 16.43 -10.25 22.52
N LYS A 218 17.29 -11.24 22.79
CA LYS A 218 16.95 -12.35 23.69
C LYS A 218 16.59 -11.87 25.10
N ARG A 219 17.35 -10.90 25.64
CA ARG A 219 17.07 -10.28 26.95
C ARG A 219 15.72 -9.58 26.96
N HIS A 220 15.46 -8.79 25.92
CA HIS A 220 14.19 -8.10 25.73
C HIS A 220 13.02 -9.09 25.69
N ASP A 221 13.11 -10.14 24.86
CA ASP A 221 12.06 -11.14 24.73
C ASP A 221 11.80 -11.87 26.07
N ARG A 222 12.86 -12.18 26.83
CA ARG A 222 12.74 -12.78 28.17
C ARG A 222 12.07 -11.84 29.17
N LEU A 223 12.46 -10.57 29.21
CA LEU A 223 11.86 -9.57 30.08
C LEU A 223 10.39 -9.32 29.71
N ASP A 224 10.05 -9.35 28.41
CA ASP A 224 8.67 -9.21 27.95
C ASP A 224 7.81 -10.41 28.42
N GLN A 225 8.32 -11.64 28.30
CA GLN A 225 7.64 -12.82 28.84
C GLN A 225 7.47 -12.77 30.36
N GLN A 226 8.49 -12.30 31.08
CA GLN A 226 8.40 -12.11 32.53
C GLN A 226 7.35 -11.05 32.88
N LEU A 227 7.33 -9.93 32.15
CA LEU A 227 6.36 -8.85 32.33
C LEU A 227 4.93 -9.36 32.09
N GLN A 228 4.71 -10.16 31.05
CA GLN A 228 3.42 -10.78 30.78
C GLN A 228 2.99 -11.71 31.92
N THR A 229 3.91 -12.55 32.42
CA THR A 229 3.64 -13.46 33.54
C THR A 229 3.29 -12.69 34.82
N LEU A 230 4.03 -11.63 35.14
CA LEU A 230 3.76 -10.76 36.28
C LEU A 230 2.39 -10.08 36.18
N ARG A 231 2.04 -9.56 34.99
CA ARG A 231 0.73 -8.96 34.73
C ARG A 231 -0.41 -9.96 34.87
N ASN A 232 -0.22 -11.18 34.38
CA ASN A 232 -1.21 -12.25 34.50
C ASN A 232 -1.41 -12.65 35.96
N ASN A 233 -0.32 -12.79 36.72
CA ASN A 233 -0.39 -13.06 38.16
C ASN A 233 -1.10 -11.94 38.91
N LEU A 234 -0.75 -10.67 38.64
CA LEU A 234 -1.43 -9.51 39.24
C LEU A 234 -2.93 -9.50 38.92
N ASN A 235 -3.31 -9.73 37.66
CA ASN A 235 -4.72 -9.79 37.26
C ASN A 235 -5.45 -10.94 37.97
N SER A 236 -4.84 -12.12 38.07
CA SER A 236 -5.42 -13.27 38.77
C SER A 236 -5.57 -13.01 40.28
N GLN A 237 -4.62 -12.29 40.89
CA GLN A 237 -4.66 -11.94 42.31
C GLN A 237 -5.75 -10.90 42.57
N ARG A 238 -5.83 -9.83 41.75
CA ARG A 238 -6.91 -8.83 41.83
C ARG A 238 -8.28 -9.47 41.62
N GLN A 239 -8.39 -10.46 40.74
CA GLN A 239 -9.62 -11.24 40.56
C GLN A 239 -9.99 -12.00 41.84
N ARG A 240 -9.05 -12.73 42.45
CA ARG A 240 -9.30 -13.45 43.71
C ARG A 240 -9.64 -12.51 44.87
N GLU A 241 -8.96 -11.37 44.96
CA GLU A 241 -9.24 -10.33 45.96
C GLU A 241 -10.66 -9.77 45.79
N ALA A 242 -11.09 -9.54 44.54
CA ALA A 242 -12.44 -9.10 44.22
C ALA A 242 -13.50 -10.16 44.53
N GLU A 243 -13.26 -11.43 44.20
CA GLU A 243 -14.15 -12.56 44.51
C GLU A 243 -14.28 -12.75 46.03
N GLN A 244 -13.18 -12.71 46.78
CA GLN A 244 -13.20 -12.79 48.25
C GLN A 244 -13.90 -11.59 48.90
N ALA A 245 -13.75 -10.39 48.33
CA ALA A 245 -14.48 -9.22 48.81
C ALA A 245 -15.99 -9.37 48.59
N LEU A 246 -16.40 -9.90 47.43
CA LEU A 246 -17.79 -10.23 47.13
C LEU A 246 -18.35 -11.29 48.08
N GLU A 247 -17.66 -12.42 48.26
CA GLU A 247 -18.07 -13.48 49.20
C GLU A 247 -18.23 -12.95 50.63
N LYS A 248 -17.31 -12.11 51.11
CA LYS A 248 -17.43 -11.47 52.44
C LYS A 248 -18.65 -10.58 52.53
N THR A 249 -18.95 -9.80 51.48
CA THR A 249 -20.17 -8.97 51.45
C THR A 249 -21.45 -9.79 51.33
N GLU A 250 -21.42 -10.93 50.65
CA GLU A 250 -22.54 -11.87 50.54
C GLU A 250 -22.79 -12.60 51.86
N GLN A 251 -21.75 -13.06 52.56
CA GLN A 251 -21.88 -13.65 53.89
C GLN A 251 -22.42 -12.64 54.92
N LEU A 252 -21.96 -11.39 54.87
CA LEU A 252 -22.49 -10.30 55.70
C LEU A 252 -23.97 -10.00 55.37
N ALA A 253 -24.34 -10.13 54.09
CA ALA A 253 -25.72 -9.98 53.64
C ALA A 253 -26.62 -11.13 54.15
N GLU A 254 -26.18 -12.38 54.05
CA GLU A 254 -26.90 -13.57 54.52
C GLU A 254 -27.09 -13.58 56.05
N GLN A 255 -26.10 -13.11 56.82
CA GLN A 255 -26.18 -13.02 58.28
C GLN A 255 -27.16 -11.94 58.77
N SER A 256 -27.57 -11.01 57.91
CA SER A 256 -28.30 -9.80 58.28
C SER A 256 -29.82 -9.85 58.02
N GLY A 257 -30.36 -10.96 57.50
CA GLY A 257 -31.80 -11.12 57.23
C GLY A 257 -32.29 -10.34 56.00
N GLU A 258 -33.56 -9.92 55.97
CA GLU A 258 -34.14 -9.17 54.84
C GLU A 258 -33.45 -7.81 54.65
N LEU A 259 -32.73 -7.67 53.54
CA LEU A 259 -32.03 -6.45 53.14
C LEU A 259 -32.95 -5.54 52.32
N PRO A 260 -32.89 -4.21 52.53
CA PRO A 260 -33.62 -3.25 51.70
C PRO A 260 -33.27 -3.35 50.21
N SER A 261 -34.22 -2.98 49.34
CA SER A 261 -34.02 -3.05 47.88
C SER A 261 -32.84 -2.20 47.37
N SER A 262 -32.48 -1.14 48.12
CA SER A 262 -31.33 -0.28 47.81
C SER A 262 -29.98 -0.97 48.01
N VAL A 263 -29.85 -1.88 48.99
CA VAL A 263 -28.61 -2.62 49.29
C VAL A 263 -28.46 -3.83 48.37
N THR A 264 -29.56 -4.55 48.10
CA THR A 264 -29.54 -5.71 47.19
C THR A 264 -29.18 -5.31 45.75
N LYS A 265 -29.62 -4.15 45.27
CA LYS A 265 -29.21 -3.59 43.97
C LYS A 265 -27.71 -3.32 43.88
N GLN A 266 -27.07 -2.83 44.95
CA GLN A 266 -25.62 -2.60 44.95
C GLN A 266 -24.83 -3.91 44.95
N LEU A 267 -25.34 -4.94 45.63
CA LEU A 267 -24.75 -6.28 45.60
C LEU A 267 -24.82 -6.89 44.19
N GLN A 268 -25.96 -6.76 43.50
CA GLN A 268 -26.09 -7.19 42.11
C GLN A 268 -25.14 -6.42 41.18
N ALA A 269 -25.03 -5.10 41.35
CA ALA A 269 -24.08 -4.28 40.58
C ALA A 269 -22.62 -4.73 40.80
N ASN A 270 -22.22 -5.06 42.03
CA ASN A 270 -20.89 -5.59 42.32
C ASN A 270 -20.64 -6.94 41.62
N ARG A 271 -21.64 -7.83 41.59
CA ARG A 271 -21.55 -9.11 40.90
C ARG A 271 -21.40 -8.91 39.38
N GLU A 272 -22.15 -7.98 38.78
CA GLU A 272 -22.03 -7.63 37.36
C GLU A 272 -20.64 -7.05 37.03
N LEU A 273 -20.11 -6.16 37.87
CA LEU A 273 -18.77 -5.58 37.70
C LEU A 273 -17.66 -6.64 37.81
N SER A 274 -17.79 -7.60 38.72
CA SER A 274 -16.86 -8.73 38.82
C SER A 274 -16.90 -9.63 37.59
N LEU A 275 -18.10 -9.92 37.05
CA LEU A 275 -18.23 -10.64 35.78
C LEU A 275 -17.61 -9.86 34.61
N ALA A 276 -17.79 -8.54 34.57
CA ALA A 276 -17.17 -7.68 33.57
C ALA A 276 -15.63 -7.70 33.66
N LEU A 277 -15.07 -7.71 34.87
CA LEU A 277 -13.63 -7.81 35.11
C LEU A 277 -13.07 -9.15 34.58
N ASN A 278 -13.80 -10.24 34.79
CA ASN A 278 -13.44 -11.56 34.27
C ASN A 278 -13.49 -11.61 32.74
N GLN A 279 -14.53 -11.04 32.12
CA GLN A 279 -14.61 -10.93 30.66
C GLN A 279 -13.48 -10.06 30.10
N GLN A 280 -13.08 -9.03 30.83
CA GLN A 280 -11.97 -8.15 30.45
C GLN A 280 -10.64 -8.90 30.39
N ALA A 281 -10.35 -9.73 31.39
CA ALA A 281 -9.16 -10.57 31.42
C ALA A 281 -9.12 -11.56 30.23
N GLN A 282 -10.23 -12.24 29.95
CA GLN A 282 -10.33 -13.16 28.79
C GLN A 282 -10.11 -12.44 27.45
N ARG A 283 -10.65 -11.22 27.30
CA ARG A 283 -10.42 -10.39 26.10
C ARG A 283 -8.94 -10.01 25.96
N MET A 284 -8.26 -9.73 27.08
CA MET A 284 -6.82 -9.41 27.04
C MET A 284 -5.99 -10.59 26.51
N ASP A 285 -6.29 -11.82 26.95
CA ASP A 285 -5.61 -13.02 26.47
C ASP A 285 -5.82 -13.24 24.96
N LEU A 286 -7.04 -12.99 24.47
CA LEU A 286 -7.36 -13.05 23.05
C LEU A 286 -6.54 -12.02 22.24
N ILE A 287 -6.47 -10.77 22.71
CA ILE A 287 -5.68 -9.70 22.06
C ILE A 287 -4.20 -10.09 22.00
N SER A 288 -3.65 -10.61 23.10
CA SER A 288 -2.25 -11.07 23.17
C SER A 288 -1.98 -12.23 22.20
N SER A 289 -2.91 -13.18 22.09
CA SER A 289 -2.83 -14.30 21.15
C SER A 289 -2.85 -13.81 19.70
N GLN A 290 -3.77 -12.91 19.35
CA GLN A 290 -3.87 -12.30 18.03
C GLN A 290 -2.61 -11.51 17.67
N GLN A 291 -2.01 -10.79 18.62
CA GLN A 291 -0.77 -10.06 18.39
C GLN A 291 0.40 -11.01 18.06
N ARG A 292 0.52 -12.13 18.78
CA ARG A 292 1.50 -13.18 18.49
C ARG A 292 1.28 -13.83 17.13
N GLN A 293 0.02 -14.08 16.77
CA GLN A 293 -0.34 -14.62 15.46
C GLN A 293 0.04 -13.64 14.34
N ALA A 294 -0.30 -12.35 14.47
CA ALA A 294 0.03 -11.32 13.49
C ALA A 294 1.55 -11.17 13.31
N ALA A 295 2.32 -11.18 14.41
CA ALA A 295 3.78 -11.13 14.35
C ALA A 295 4.37 -12.37 13.64
N THR A 296 3.87 -13.56 13.95
CA THR A 296 4.32 -14.82 13.32
C THR A 296 4.00 -14.84 11.82
N GLN A 297 2.79 -14.44 11.45
CA GLN A 297 2.38 -14.31 10.05
C GLN A 297 3.23 -13.28 9.31
N THR A 298 3.56 -12.15 9.94
CA THR A 298 4.42 -11.12 9.36
C THR A 298 5.82 -11.67 9.06
N LEU A 299 6.38 -12.48 9.95
CA LEU A 299 7.67 -13.15 9.71
C LEU A 299 7.60 -14.14 8.55
N GLN A 300 6.55 -14.97 8.49
CA GLN A 300 6.34 -15.92 7.38
C GLN A 300 6.23 -15.20 6.03
N VAL A 301 5.47 -14.11 5.98
CA VAL A 301 5.32 -13.23 4.81
C VAL A 301 6.69 -12.65 4.43
N ARG A 302 7.43 -12.04 5.35
CA ARG A 302 8.77 -11.49 5.03
C ARG A 302 9.78 -12.53 4.55
N GLN A 303 9.72 -13.76 5.07
CA GLN A 303 10.54 -14.88 4.57
C GLN A 303 10.12 -15.33 3.16
N ALA A 304 8.82 -15.37 2.87
CA ALA A 304 8.32 -15.61 1.52
C ALA A 304 8.76 -14.49 0.55
N LEU A 305 8.76 -13.24 1.00
CA LEU A 305 9.26 -12.11 0.20
C LEU A 305 10.76 -12.25 -0.12
N SER A 306 11.59 -12.58 0.87
CA SER A 306 13.03 -12.73 0.66
C SER A 306 13.33 -13.91 -0.27
N THR A 307 12.65 -15.04 -0.09
CA THR A 307 12.80 -16.20 -0.98
C THR A 307 12.35 -15.89 -2.41
N ILE A 308 11.25 -15.16 -2.62
CA ILE A 308 10.85 -14.69 -3.96
C ILE A 308 11.95 -13.80 -4.55
N ARG A 309 12.50 -12.84 -3.80
CA ARG A 309 13.55 -11.93 -4.31
C ARG A 309 14.84 -12.66 -4.68
N GLU A 310 15.28 -13.62 -3.87
CA GLU A 310 16.49 -14.43 -4.12
C GLU A 310 16.29 -15.40 -5.28
N GLN A 311 15.17 -16.12 -5.28
CA GLN A 311 14.87 -17.13 -6.31
C GLN A 311 14.41 -16.50 -7.62
N ALA A 312 13.96 -15.24 -7.61
CA ALA A 312 13.54 -14.52 -8.82
C ALA A 312 14.62 -14.44 -9.89
N GLN A 313 15.90 -14.39 -9.49
CA GLN A 313 17.04 -14.36 -10.42
C GLN A 313 17.15 -15.66 -11.25
N TRP A 314 16.65 -16.77 -10.71
CA TRP A 314 16.75 -18.10 -11.32
C TRP A 314 15.46 -18.54 -12.03
N LEU A 315 14.41 -17.71 -11.99
CA LEU A 315 13.10 -18.00 -12.61
C LEU A 315 13.19 -18.27 -14.13
N GLY A 316 14.20 -17.69 -14.81
CA GLY A 316 14.42 -17.93 -16.24
C GLY A 316 14.93 -19.34 -16.58
N GLN A 317 15.39 -20.13 -15.58
CA GLN A 317 16.00 -21.44 -15.81
C GLN A 317 15.06 -22.62 -15.57
N SER A 318 13.98 -22.45 -14.78
CA SER A 318 13.04 -23.54 -14.46
C SER A 318 11.61 -23.05 -14.21
N ASN A 319 10.67 -23.52 -15.03
CA ASN A 319 9.25 -23.22 -14.87
C ASN A 319 8.65 -23.79 -13.57
N LEU A 320 9.22 -24.86 -13.01
CA LEU A 320 8.75 -25.48 -11.76
C LEU A 320 8.95 -24.56 -10.55
N LEU A 321 9.98 -23.71 -10.55
CA LEU A 321 10.20 -22.72 -9.48
C LEU A 321 9.13 -21.63 -9.50
N GLY A 322 8.67 -21.23 -10.68
CA GLY A 322 7.57 -20.28 -10.82
C GLY A 322 6.24 -20.81 -10.29
N GLU A 323 5.98 -22.11 -10.44
CA GLU A 323 4.77 -22.76 -9.91
C GLU A 323 4.79 -22.85 -8.38
N THR A 324 5.90 -23.31 -7.79
CA THR A 324 6.01 -23.45 -6.33
C THR A 324 5.96 -22.11 -5.61
N LEU A 325 6.60 -21.06 -6.16
CA LEU A 325 6.56 -19.72 -5.59
C LEU A 325 5.14 -19.12 -5.64
N ARG A 326 4.39 -19.33 -6.74
CA ARG A 326 2.97 -18.90 -6.78
C ARG A 326 2.10 -19.67 -5.79
N ALA A 327 2.34 -20.98 -5.62
CA ALA A 327 1.63 -21.77 -4.63
C ALA A 327 1.90 -21.28 -3.19
N GLN A 328 3.13 -20.84 -2.90
CA GLN A 328 3.46 -20.20 -1.62
C GLN A 328 2.73 -18.85 -1.44
N VAL A 329 2.70 -18.02 -2.49
CA VAL A 329 1.94 -16.74 -2.47
C VAL A 329 0.43 -17.00 -2.28
N ALA A 330 -0.12 -18.05 -2.88
CA ALA A 330 -1.53 -18.40 -2.74
C ALA A 330 -1.90 -18.91 -1.32
N LYS A 331 -0.93 -19.42 -0.56
CA LYS A 331 -1.12 -19.90 0.82
C LYS A 331 -0.98 -18.80 1.89
N LEU A 332 -0.73 -17.56 1.47
CA LEU A 332 -0.60 -16.43 2.40
C LEU A 332 -1.92 -16.15 3.13
N PRO A 333 -1.86 -15.66 4.39
CA PRO A 333 -3.05 -15.32 5.14
C PRO A 333 -3.83 -14.19 4.47
N GLU A 334 -5.15 -14.16 4.70
CA GLU A 334 -6.00 -13.06 4.24
C GLU A 334 -5.60 -11.74 4.89
N MET A 335 -5.77 -10.66 4.14
CA MET A 335 -5.42 -9.32 4.60
C MET A 335 -6.36 -8.89 5.74
N PRO A 336 -5.84 -8.56 6.95
CA PRO A 336 -6.68 -8.22 8.09
C PRO A 336 -7.46 -6.92 7.83
N LYS A 337 -8.71 -6.86 8.32
CA LYS A 337 -9.61 -5.71 8.11
C LYS A 337 -9.40 -4.66 9.20
N PRO A 338 -8.84 -3.46 8.91
CA PRO A 338 -8.53 -2.46 9.94
C PRO A 338 -9.77 -1.89 10.64
N GLN A 339 -10.93 -1.91 9.98
CA GLN A 339 -12.19 -1.33 10.48
C GLN A 339 -12.73 -2.03 11.74
N GLN A 340 -12.42 -3.32 11.94
CA GLN A 340 -12.88 -4.06 13.11
C GLN A 340 -12.18 -3.57 14.39
N LEU A 341 -10.86 -3.37 14.33
CA LEU A 341 -10.06 -2.87 15.46
C LEU A 341 -10.42 -1.44 15.87
N ASP A 342 -10.74 -0.58 14.90
CA ASP A 342 -11.18 0.80 15.17
C ASP A 342 -12.53 0.82 15.90
N ARG A 343 -13.44 -0.10 15.54
CA ARG A 343 -14.72 -0.27 16.23
C ARG A 343 -14.51 -0.78 17.67
N ASP A 344 -13.66 -1.78 17.86
CA ASP A 344 -13.37 -2.34 19.19
C ASP A 344 -12.74 -1.28 20.12
N MET A 345 -11.86 -0.44 19.57
CA MET A 345 -11.26 0.68 20.31
C MET A 345 -12.32 1.74 20.71
N ALA A 346 -13.28 2.04 19.82
CA ALA A 346 -14.37 2.95 20.14
C ALA A 346 -15.29 2.37 21.22
N GLU A 347 -15.63 1.09 21.14
CA GLU A 347 -16.44 0.39 22.15
C GLU A 347 -15.76 0.42 23.52
N LEU A 348 -14.45 0.15 23.61
CA LEU A 348 -13.70 0.24 24.87
C LEU A 348 -13.66 1.65 25.45
N ARG A 349 -13.54 2.69 24.62
CA ARG A 349 -13.59 4.08 25.11
C ARG A 349 -14.97 4.43 25.68
N VAL A 350 -16.04 3.93 25.08
CA VAL A 350 -17.41 4.08 25.62
C VAL A 350 -17.57 3.32 26.93
N GLN A 351 -17.04 2.09 27.03
CA GLN A 351 -17.05 1.32 28.28
C GLN A 351 -16.27 2.03 29.39
N ARG A 352 -15.10 2.61 29.08
CA ARG A 352 -14.32 3.42 30.01
C ARG A 352 -15.12 4.61 30.55
N LEU A 353 -15.78 5.37 29.67
CA LEU A 353 -16.65 6.48 30.06
C LEU A 353 -17.83 6.01 30.93
N HIS A 354 -18.40 4.84 30.63
CA HIS A 354 -19.47 4.26 31.44
C HIS A 354 -19.01 3.94 32.87
N TYR A 355 -17.80 3.37 33.03
CA TYR A 355 -17.22 3.11 34.35
C TYR A 355 -16.85 4.39 35.11
N GLU A 356 -16.39 5.44 34.42
CA GLU A 356 -16.18 6.76 35.02
C GLU A 356 -17.49 7.35 35.56
N ASP A 357 -18.57 7.31 34.77
CA ASP A 357 -19.90 7.78 35.19
C ASP A 357 -20.48 6.98 36.39
N LEU A 358 -20.26 5.67 36.44
CA LEU A 358 -20.62 4.85 37.60
C LEU A 358 -19.82 5.23 38.86
N LEU A 359 -18.54 5.56 38.70
CA LEU A 359 -17.67 5.98 39.81
C LEU A 359 -18.09 7.35 40.36
N ASP A 360 -18.48 8.29 39.50
CA ASP A 360 -18.98 9.61 39.91
C ASP A 360 -20.32 9.53 40.67
N LYS A 361 -21.23 8.65 40.22
CA LYS A 361 -22.54 8.39 40.85
C LYS A 361 -22.43 7.75 42.23
N GLN A 362 -21.28 7.19 42.59
CA GLN A 362 -21.05 6.50 43.86
C GLN A 362 -21.30 7.39 45.09
N SER A 363 -20.99 8.69 44.96
CA SER A 363 -21.27 9.68 46.01
C SER A 363 -22.76 9.78 46.35
N SER A 364 -23.64 9.63 45.35
CA SER A 364 -25.09 9.67 45.51
C SER A 364 -25.65 8.39 46.15
N PHE A 365 -25.03 7.24 45.92
CA PHE A 365 -25.46 5.95 46.51
C PHE A 365 -25.16 5.85 48.02
N SER A 366 -24.21 6.64 48.53
CA SER A 366 -23.92 6.73 49.97
C SER A 366 -25.06 7.32 50.81
N GLN A 367 -26.00 8.03 50.17
CA GLN A 367 -27.20 8.61 50.80
C GLN A 367 -28.45 7.72 50.64
N ALA A 368 -28.28 6.42 50.34
CA ALA A 368 -29.41 5.51 50.15
C ALA A 368 -30.32 5.43 51.39
N LEU A 369 -31.64 5.40 51.14
CA LEU A 369 -32.68 5.26 52.15
C LEU A 369 -33.27 3.83 52.10
N GLN A 370 -33.97 3.44 53.17
CA GLN A 370 -34.78 2.22 53.19
C GLN A 370 -36.01 2.35 52.27
N ASP A 371 -36.66 1.23 51.97
CA ASP A 371 -37.85 1.19 51.10
C ASP A 371 -39.04 2.02 51.65
N ASP A 372 -39.08 2.23 52.97
CA ASP A 372 -40.04 3.10 53.68
C ASP A 372 -39.60 4.58 53.79
N GLY A 373 -38.43 4.96 53.26
CA GLY A 373 -37.90 6.34 53.32
C GLY A 373 -37.17 6.71 54.62
N SER A 374 -36.97 5.76 55.54
CA SER A 374 -36.15 5.92 56.76
C SER A 374 -34.65 5.76 56.50
N LYS A 375 -33.81 6.31 57.40
CA LYS A 375 -32.35 6.10 57.36
C LYS A 375 -32.01 4.63 57.65
N LEU A 376 -31.02 4.10 56.95
CA LEU A 376 -30.49 2.73 57.16
C LEU A 376 -30.06 2.51 58.62
N THR A 377 -30.23 1.29 59.13
CA THR A 377 -29.66 0.92 60.43
C THR A 377 -28.13 0.89 60.37
N SER A 378 -27.46 1.06 61.52
CA SER A 378 -26.00 1.11 61.59
C SER A 378 -25.30 -0.16 61.06
N ALA A 379 -25.95 -1.33 61.17
CA ALA A 379 -25.47 -2.58 60.56
C ALA A 379 -25.62 -2.58 59.03
N GLN A 380 -26.78 -2.15 58.50
CA GLN A 380 -27.03 -2.04 57.07
C GLN A 380 -26.14 -0.98 56.40
N GLN A 381 -25.87 0.13 57.09
CA GLN A 381 -25.00 1.18 56.61
C GLN A 381 -23.54 0.71 56.51
N LYS A 382 -23.05 -0.09 57.45
CA LYS A 382 -21.72 -0.74 57.35
C LYS A 382 -21.61 -1.70 56.17
N ILE A 383 -22.68 -2.45 55.87
CA ILE A 383 -22.72 -3.37 54.72
C ILE A 383 -22.70 -2.57 53.41
N LEU A 384 -23.50 -1.50 53.33
CA LEU A 384 -23.50 -0.61 52.17
C LEU A 384 -22.13 0.06 51.96
N ASP A 385 -21.51 0.58 53.02
CA ASP A 385 -20.18 1.19 52.93
C ASP A 385 -19.11 0.19 52.48
N ALA A 386 -19.19 -1.07 52.96
CA ALA A 386 -18.31 -2.14 52.50
C ALA A 386 -18.54 -2.47 51.01
N GLN A 387 -19.80 -2.56 50.58
CA GLN A 387 -20.15 -2.80 49.17
C GLN A 387 -19.70 -1.67 48.25
N LEU A 388 -19.85 -0.40 48.65
CA LEU A 388 -19.40 0.75 47.88
C LEU A 388 -17.87 0.80 47.78
N ARG A 389 -17.14 0.38 48.83
CA ARG A 389 -15.67 0.22 48.76
C ARG A 389 -15.29 -0.85 47.74
N THR A 390 -15.89 -2.04 47.82
CA THR A 390 -15.66 -3.12 46.83
C THR A 390 -16.00 -2.67 45.41
N GLN A 391 -17.11 -1.94 45.23
CA GLN A 391 -17.49 -1.38 43.94
C GLN A 391 -16.43 -0.41 43.40
N ARG A 392 -15.86 0.45 44.26
CA ARG A 392 -14.82 1.40 43.89
C ARG A 392 -13.55 0.69 43.43
N ASP A 393 -13.15 -0.35 44.15
CA ASP A 393 -11.97 -1.14 43.82
C ASP A 393 -12.15 -1.92 42.50
N LEU A 394 -13.35 -2.48 42.26
CA LEU A 394 -13.73 -3.11 40.99
C LEU A 394 -13.71 -2.10 39.83
N LEU A 395 -14.33 -0.93 40.00
CA LEU A 395 -14.38 0.11 38.97
C LEU A 395 -12.97 0.64 38.64
N ASN A 396 -12.14 0.90 39.65
CA ASN A 396 -10.75 1.31 39.44
C ASN A 396 -9.94 0.24 38.68
N SER A 397 -10.16 -1.05 39.00
CA SER A 397 -9.53 -2.16 38.30
C SER A 397 -9.99 -2.26 36.84
N LEU A 398 -11.29 -2.09 36.58
CA LEU A 398 -11.87 -2.06 35.24
C LEU A 398 -11.35 -0.89 34.41
N LEU A 399 -11.23 0.31 35.01
CA LEU A 399 -10.68 1.50 34.36
C LEU A 399 -9.21 1.30 33.98
N SER A 400 -8.37 0.83 34.91
CA SER A 400 -6.98 0.50 34.63
C SER A 400 -6.85 -0.60 33.58
N GLY A 401 -7.73 -1.60 33.62
CA GLY A 401 -7.85 -2.63 32.61
C GLY A 401 -8.20 -2.08 31.22
N CYS A 402 -9.09 -1.08 31.14
CA CYS A 402 -9.48 -0.45 29.87
C CYS A 402 -8.29 0.28 29.25
N ASP A 403 -7.52 1.03 30.05
CA ASP A 403 -6.33 1.72 29.58
C ASP A 403 -5.27 0.73 29.06
N SER A 404 -5.09 -0.40 29.77
CA SER A 404 -4.22 -1.50 29.33
C SER A 404 -4.70 -2.14 28.02
N GLN A 405 -6.01 -2.41 27.89
CA GLN A 405 -6.59 -2.99 26.68
C GLN A 405 -6.48 -2.05 25.48
N ILE A 406 -6.66 -0.74 25.68
CA ILE A 406 -6.45 0.27 24.63
C ILE A 406 -5.01 0.23 24.15
N LEU A 407 -4.03 0.11 25.05
CA LEU A 407 -2.61 0.02 24.69
C LEU A 407 -2.30 -1.27 23.92
N GLU A 408 -2.77 -2.44 24.39
CA GLU A 408 -2.53 -3.72 23.71
C GLU A 408 -3.26 -3.80 22.35
N LEU A 409 -4.48 -3.26 22.22
CA LEU A 409 -5.13 -3.12 20.91
C LEU A 409 -4.38 -2.18 19.98
N THR A 410 -3.77 -1.11 20.50
CA THR A 410 -2.94 -0.22 19.69
C THR A 410 -1.72 -0.96 19.15
N LYS A 411 -1.07 -1.79 19.98
CA LYS A 411 0.02 -2.67 19.51
C LYS A 411 -0.46 -3.68 18.47
N LEU A 412 -1.62 -4.31 18.67
CA LEU A 412 -2.23 -5.21 17.68
C LEU A 412 -2.52 -4.49 16.36
N LYS A 413 -2.99 -3.24 16.40
CA LYS A 413 -3.20 -2.42 15.20
C LYS A 413 -1.88 -2.16 14.46
N VAL A 414 -0.80 -1.87 15.18
CA VAL A 414 0.54 -1.71 14.57
C VAL A 414 1.02 -3.03 13.96
N ALA A 415 0.86 -4.16 14.66
CA ALA A 415 1.25 -5.47 14.15
C ALA A 415 0.46 -5.86 12.88
N ASN A 416 -0.86 -5.63 12.87
CA ASN A 416 -1.68 -5.83 11.67
C ASN A 416 -1.31 -4.86 10.54
N GLY A 417 -0.93 -3.62 10.87
CA GLY A 417 -0.40 -2.66 9.88
C GLY A 417 0.87 -3.18 9.21
N GLN A 418 1.82 -3.72 9.99
CA GLN A 418 3.04 -4.34 9.47
C GLN A 418 2.76 -5.59 8.62
N LEU A 419 1.75 -6.38 8.99
CA LEU A 419 1.32 -7.53 8.19
C LEU A 419 0.73 -7.07 6.85
N VAL A 420 -0.13 -6.05 6.84
CA VAL A 420 -0.72 -5.48 5.62
C VAL A 420 0.37 -4.92 4.70
N GLU A 421 1.34 -4.19 5.24
CA GLU A 421 2.50 -3.68 4.50
C GLU A 421 3.30 -4.84 3.87
N ALA A 422 3.64 -5.87 4.65
CA ALA A 422 4.38 -7.01 4.15
C ALA A 422 3.61 -7.82 3.08
N LEU A 423 2.27 -7.94 3.21
CA LEU A 423 1.43 -8.57 2.21
C LEU A 423 1.37 -7.75 0.90
N ASN A 424 1.30 -6.42 1.00
CA ASN A 424 1.37 -5.53 -0.15
C ASN A 424 2.73 -5.65 -0.87
N ASP A 425 3.84 -5.68 -0.12
CA ASP A 425 5.18 -5.85 -0.67
C ASP A 425 5.34 -7.17 -1.44
N ILE A 426 4.79 -8.28 -0.91
CA ILE A 426 4.78 -9.56 -1.65
C ILE A 426 3.92 -9.44 -2.90
N HIS A 427 2.74 -8.85 -2.81
CA HIS A 427 1.87 -8.72 -3.97
C HIS A 427 2.56 -7.93 -5.10
N GLU A 428 3.25 -6.84 -4.74
CA GLU A 428 4.06 -6.06 -5.68
C GLU A 428 5.24 -6.88 -6.23
N ALA A 429 5.98 -7.61 -5.38
CA ALA A 429 7.08 -8.46 -5.82
C ALA A 429 6.61 -9.62 -6.73
N ALA A 430 5.45 -10.21 -6.43
CA ALA A 430 4.84 -11.25 -7.23
C ALA A 430 4.45 -10.71 -8.61
N HIS A 431 3.85 -9.52 -8.69
CA HIS A 431 3.59 -8.86 -9.99
C HIS A 431 4.89 -8.51 -10.72
N ARG A 432 5.92 -8.05 -10.03
CA ARG A 432 7.21 -7.70 -10.65
C ARG A 432 7.95 -8.90 -11.24
N TYR A 433 8.07 -9.99 -10.47
CA TYR A 433 8.93 -11.12 -10.83
C TYR A 433 8.17 -12.31 -11.41
N LEU A 434 6.96 -12.59 -10.94
CA LEU A 434 6.19 -13.77 -11.36
C LEU A 434 5.17 -13.47 -12.45
N PHE A 435 4.93 -12.21 -12.84
CA PHE A 435 3.98 -11.92 -13.92
C PHE A 435 4.45 -12.56 -15.23
N TRP A 436 5.63 -12.25 -15.74
CA TRP A 436 6.10 -12.77 -17.04
C TRP A 436 6.67 -14.19 -17.04
N VAL A 437 6.49 -14.97 -15.97
CA VAL A 437 6.97 -16.36 -15.90
C VAL A 437 5.88 -17.31 -16.40
N ALA A 438 6.23 -18.31 -17.20
CA ALA A 438 5.26 -19.33 -17.62
C ALA A 438 4.67 -20.03 -16.40
N ASP A 439 3.35 -20.06 -16.30
CA ASP A 439 2.61 -20.64 -15.18
C ASP A 439 2.19 -22.09 -15.44
N VAL A 440 2.11 -22.48 -16.71
CA VAL A 440 1.73 -23.83 -17.13
C VAL A 440 2.75 -24.36 -18.12
N SER A 441 2.95 -25.66 -18.14
CA SER A 441 3.68 -26.31 -19.23
C SER A 441 3.01 -26.00 -20.59
N PRO A 442 3.80 -25.71 -21.64
CA PRO A 442 3.29 -25.56 -22.99
C PRO A 442 2.47 -26.78 -23.41
N ILE A 443 1.48 -26.59 -24.26
CA ILE A 443 0.64 -27.70 -24.72
C ILE A 443 1.50 -28.74 -25.45
N THR A 444 1.54 -29.94 -24.89
CA THR A 444 2.15 -31.12 -25.50
C THR A 444 1.07 -32.00 -26.14
N PHE A 445 1.47 -32.96 -26.96
CA PHE A 445 0.54 -33.94 -27.56
C PHE A 445 -0.23 -34.78 -26.52
N ALA A 446 0.20 -34.80 -25.25
CA ALA A 446 -0.49 -35.47 -24.15
C ALA A 446 -1.69 -34.69 -23.58
N TYR A 447 -1.85 -33.41 -23.94
CA TYR A 447 -2.87 -32.53 -23.38
C TYR A 447 -4.33 -33.04 -23.55
N PRO A 448 -4.76 -33.57 -24.71
CA PRO A 448 -6.14 -34.07 -24.86
C PRO A 448 -6.45 -35.25 -23.92
N LEU A 449 -5.44 -36.08 -23.62
CA LEU A 449 -5.58 -37.21 -22.71
C LEU A 449 -5.74 -36.74 -21.26
N GLN A 450 -4.92 -35.77 -20.83
CA GLN A 450 -5.05 -35.13 -19.51
C GLN A 450 -6.41 -34.45 -19.36
N LEU A 451 -6.87 -33.75 -20.40
CA LEU A 451 -8.16 -33.09 -20.40
C LEU A 451 -9.32 -34.08 -20.27
N ALA A 452 -9.27 -35.21 -20.97
CA ALA A 452 -10.28 -36.26 -20.84
C ALA A 452 -10.28 -36.87 -19.43
N HIS A 453 -9.11 -37.11 -18.84
CA HIS A 453 -8.97 -37.61 -17.48
C HIS A 453 -9.58 -36.64 -16.46
N ASP A 454 -9.21 -35.37 -16.52
CA ASP A 454 -9.71 -34.34 -15.61
C ASP A 454 -11.21 -34.09 -15.77
N LEU A 455 -11.73 -34.17 -17.01
CA LEU A 455 -13.17 -34.10 -17.27
C LEU A 455 -13.92 -35.27 -16.63
N THR A 456 -13.38 -36.50 -16.72
CA THR A 456 -13.99 -37.68 -16.07
C THR A 456 -13.93 -37.60 -14.55
N ARG A 457 -12.88 -36.99 -13.98
CA ARG A 457 -12.75 -36.75 -12.53
C ARG A 457 -13.79 -35.73 -12.04
N LEU A 458 -14.01 -34.66 -12.79
CA LEU A 458 -15.07 -33.67 -12.48
C LEU A 458 -16.48 -34.23 -12.62
N LEU A 459 -16.72 -35.16 -13.55
CA LEU A 459 -18.01 -35.84 -13.74
C LEU A 459 -18.20 -37.06 -12.81
N SER A 460 -17.34 -37.24 -11.81
CA SER A 460 -17.45 -38.35 -10.87
C SER A 460 -18.70 -38.24 -9.98
N LEU A 461 -19.16 -39.38 -9.46
CA LEU A 461 -20.34 -39.42 -8.58
C LEU A 461 -20.15 -38.59 -7.31
N ASP A 462 -18.90 -38.44 -6.84
CA ASP A 462 -18.57 -37.70 -5.63
C ASP A 462 -18.85 -36.19 -5.79
N THR A 463 -18.39 -35.58 -6.89
CA THR A 463 -18.65 -34.15 -7.17
C THR A 463 -20.13 -33.85 -7.32
N LEU A 464 -20.88 -34.74 -7.98
CA LEU A 464 -22.34 -34.62 -8.12
C LEU A 464 -23.05 -34.76 -6.78
N SER A 465 -22.58 -35.66 -5.91
CA SER A 465 -23.13 -35.81 -4.57
C SER A 465 -22.89 -34.56 -3.72
N GLN A 466 -21.68 -33.99 -3.75
CA GLN A 466 -21.30 -32.75 -3.06
C GLN A 466 -22.14 -31.56 -3.53
N LEU A 467 -22.41 -31.44 -4.83
CA LEU A 467 -23.28 -30.39 -5.38
C LEU A 467 -24.73 -30.56 -4.93
N SER A 468 -25.24 -31.79 -4.93
CA SER A 468 -26.60 -32.07 -4.47
C SER A 468 -26.79 -31.76 -2.99
N SER A 469 -25.80 -32.10 -2.15
CA SER A 469 -25.84 -31.81 -0.72
C SER A 469 -25.65 -30.33 -0.42
N ALA A 470 -24.81 -29.62 -1.17
CA ALA A 470 -24.67 -28.17 -1.06
C ALA A 470 -25.98 -27.45 -1.45
N PHE A 471 -26.67 -27.89 -2.50
CA PHE A 471 -27.97 -27.35 -2.88
C PHE A 471 -29.02 -27.60 -1.79
N MET A 472 -29.04 -28.79 -1.18
CA MET A 472 -29.92 -29.08 -0.04
C MET A 472 -29.60 -28.20 1.18
N MET A 473 -28.32 -27.96 1.47
CA MET A 473 -27.89 -27.06 2.55
C MET A 473 -28.31 -25.61 2.28
N MET A 474 -28.16 -25.14 1.04
CA MET A 474 -28.60 -23.81 0.60
C MET A 474 -30.11 -23.62 0.77
N VAL A 475 -30.91 -24.66 0.54
CA VAL A 475 -32.38 -24.62 0.70
C VAL A 475 -32.82 -24.86 2.16
N THR A 476 -31.95 -25.35 3.04
CA THR A 476 -32.29 -25.65 4.44
C THR A 476 -31.80 -24.58 5.41
N SER A 477 -30.71 -23.86 5.10
CA SER A 477 -30.12 -22.88 6.02
C SER A 477 -30.93 -21.58 6.11
N ARG A 478 -31.11 -21.07 7.33
CA ARG A 478 -31.88 -19.82 7.58
C ARG A 478 -31.24 -18.59 6.92
N GLU A 479 -29.91 -18.55 6.86
CA GLU A 479 -29.17 -17.40 6.34
C GLU A 479 -29.26 -17.28 4.81
N THR A 480 -29.35 -18.40 4.08
CA THR A 480 -29.43 -18.43 2.61
C THR A 480 -30.86 -18.45 2.07
N LEU A 481 -31.82 -18.94 2.87
CA LEU A 481 -33.22 -19.04 2.48
C LEU A 481 -33.88 -17.67 2.24
N ILE A 482 -33.69 -16.73 3.17
CA ILE A 482 -34.28 -15.39 3.09
C ILE A 482 -33.87 -14.64 1.81
N PRO A 483 -32.56 -14.51 1.47
CA PRO A 483 -32.15 -13.82 0.25
C PRO A 483 -32.61 -14.55 -1.02
N LEU A 484 -32.63 -15.88 -1.03
CA LEU A 484 -33.12 -16.66 -2.17
C LEU A 484 -34.60 -16.42 -2.45
N PHE A 485 -35.45 -16.52 -1.41
CA PHE A 485 -36.89 -16.26 -1.54
C PHE A 485 -37.17 -14.80 -1.90
N ALA A 486 -36.45 -13.85 -1.29
CA ALA A 486 -36.58 -12.43 -1.64
C ALA A 486 -36.23 -12.18 -3.12
N ALA A 487 -35.15 -12.79 -3.62
CA ALA A 487 -34.74 -12.68 -5.01
C ALA A 487 -35.77 -13.33 -5.97
N LEU A 488 -36.33 -14.49 -5.60
CA LEU A 488 -37.38 -15.16 -6.39
C LEU A 488 -38.64 -14.29 -6.49
N ILE A 489 -39.10 -13.74 -5.37
CA ILE A 489 -40.25 -12.81 -5.33
C ILE A 489 -39.97 -11.60 -6.22
N LEU A 490 -38.76 -11.03 -6.14
CA LEU A 490 -38.34 -9.90 -6.93
C LEU A 490 -38.33 -10.22 -8.45
N VAL A 491 -37.95 -11.43 -8.86
CA VAL A 491 -38.07 -11.88 -10.26
C VAL A 491 -39.53 -12.03 -10.68
N ILE A 492 -40.41 -12.59 -9.84
CA ILE A 492 -41.84 -12.73 -10.14
C ILE A 492 -42.50 -11.34 -10.33
N VAL A 493 -42.21 -10.40 -9.41
CA VAL A 493 -42.67 -9.01 -9.50
C VAL A 493 -42.07 -8.29 -10.72
N SER A 494 -40.83 -8.60 -11.08
CA SER A 494 -40.20 -8.08 -12.30
C SER A 494 -40.97 -8.48 -13.55
N ILE A 495 -41.33 -9.76 -13.67
CA ILE A 495 -42.03 -10.29 -14.85
C ILE A 495 -43.38 -9.58 -15.03
N SER A 496 -44.11 -9.31 -13.93
CA SER A 496 -45.37 -8.56 -14.01
C SER A 496 -45.16 -7.07 -14.35
N SER A 497 -44.12 -6.44 -13.80
CA SER A 497 -43.79 -5.03 -14.07
C SER A 497 -43.26 -4.79 -15.49
N ARG A 498 -42.74 -5.80 -16.21
CA ARG A 498 -42.31 -5.67 -17.62
C ARG A 498 -43.41 -5.12 -18.53
N ARG A 499 -44.68 -5.46 -18.28
CA ARG A 499 -45.81 -4.89 -19.03
C ARG A 499 -45.89 -3.37 -18.90
N HIS A 500 -45.70 -2.87 -17.69
CA HIS A 500 -45.69 -1.43 -17.40
C HIS A 500 -44.48 -0.73 -18.03
N TYR A 501 -43.32 -1.40 -18.05
CA TYR A 501 -42.12 -0.90 -18.72
C TYR A 501 -42.31 -0.75 -20.23
N TYR A 502 -42.83 -1.77 -20.92
CA TYR A 502 -43.08 -1.68 -22.35
C TYR A 502 -44.14 -0.62 -22.68
N ALA A 503 -45.22 -0.53 -21.89
CA ALA A 503 -46.21 0.54 -22.03
C ALA A 503 -45.64 1.94 -21.75
N PHE A 504 -44.63 2.06 -20.89
CA PHE A 504 -43.90 3.31 -20.68
C PHE A 504 -43.01 3.65 -21.88
N LEU A 505 -42.25 2.68 -22.42
CA LEU A 505 -41.40 2.87 -23.60
C LEU A 505 -42.21 3.33 -24.82
N GLU A 506 -43.36 2.72 -25.06
CA GLU A 506 -44.25 3.09 -26.17
C GLU A 506 -44.71 4.55 -26.03
N ARG A 507 -45.21 4.94 -24.85
CA ARG A 507 -45.61 6.31 -24.55
C ARG A 507 -44.44 7.30 -24.68
N ALA A 508 -43.26 6.93 -24.19
CA ALA A 508 -42.06 7.75 -24.30
C ALA A 508 -41.69 7.96 -25.78
N SER A 509 -41.63 6.88 -26.57
CA SER A 509 -41.26 6.91 -27.99
C SER A 509 -42.18 7.82 -28.83
N SER A 510 -43.49 7.83 -28.55
CA SER A 510 -44.47 8.65 -29.27
C SER A 510 -44.32 10.17 -29.06
N ARG A 511 -43.62 10.57 -27.99
CA ARG A 511 -43.35 11.98 -27.62
C ARG A 511 -41.99 12.46 -28.12
N VAL A 512 -41.06 11.54 -28.41
CA VAL A 512 -39.73 11.87 -28.91
C VAL A 512 -39.84 12.51 -30.29
N GLY A 513 -39.16 13.65 -30.49
CA GLY A 513 -39.19 14.40 -31.74
C GLY A 513 -40.24 15.52 -31.82
N LYS A 514 -41.23 15.56 -30.93
CA LYS A 514 -42.20 16.67 -30.82
C LYS A 514 -41.69 17.72 -29.85
N VAL A 515 -41.37 18.92 -30.35
CA VAL A 515 -40.67 19.98 -29.58
C VAL A 515 -41.38 20.38 -28.29
N THR A 516 -42.71 20.33 -28.24
CA THR A 516 -43.49 20.69 -27.03
C THR A 516 -43.58 19.58 -26.00
N GLN A 517 -43.32 18.31 -26.36
CA GLN A 517 -43.53 17.14 -25.50
C GLN A 517 -42.22 16.41 -25.15
N ASP A 518 -41.15 16.59 -25.95
CA ASP A 518 -39.86 15.93 -25.78
C ASP A 518 -39.02 16.59 -24.67
N HIS A 519 -39.12 16.05 -23.45
CA HIS A 519 -38.37 16.50 -22.29
C HIS A 519 -37.14 15.60 -22.05
N PHE A 520 -36.01 16.18 -21.63
CA PHE A 520 -34.81 15.42 -21.25
C PHE A 520 -35.06 14.45 -20.07
N SER A 521 -36.03 14.74 -19.21
CA SER A 521 -36.43 13.80 -18.16
C SER A 521 -36.94 12.46 -18.72
N LEU A 522 -37.45 12.42 -19.96
CA LEU A 522 -37.86 11.17 -20.61
C LEU A 522 -36.64 10.29 -20.91
N THR A 523 -35.54 10.83 -21.43
CA THR A 523 -34.30 10.06 -21.66
C THR A 523 -33.73 9.52 -20.35
N LEU A 524 -33.69 10.36 -19.30
CA LEU A 524 -33.17 9.94 -18.00
C LEU A 524 -34.05 8.86 -17.36
N ARG A 525 -35.38 9.01 -17.43
CA ARG A 525 -36.33 7.99 -16.99
C ARG A 525 -36.18 6.69 -17.78
N THR A 526 -36.00 6.75 -19.09
CA THR A 526 -35.77 5.52 -19.88
C THR A 526 -34.49 4.81 -19.46
N VAL A 527 -33.41 5.53 -19.16
CA VAL A 527 -32.19 4.92 -18.61
C VAL A 527 -32.46 4.29 -17.24
N PHE A 528 -33.06 5.04 -16.32
CA PHE A 528 -33.38 4.56 -14.97
C PHE A 528 -34.25 3.30 -14.97
N TRP A 529 -35.37 3.31 -15.71
CA TRP A 529 -36.25 2.15 -15.80
C TRP A 529 -35.61 0.97 -16.54
N SER A 530 -34.73 1.20 -17.50
CA SER A 530 -34.00 0.12 -18.19
C SER A 530 -33.00 -0.57 -17.24
N ILE A 531 -32.32 0.19 -16.38
CA ILE A 531 -31.44 -0.36 -15.33
C ILE A 531 -32.27 -1.15 -14.30
N LEU A 532 -33.39 -0.60 -13.85
CA LEU A 532 -34.25 -1.24 -12.85
C LEU A 532 -34.85 -2.56 -13.35
N VAL A 533 -35.30 -2.61 -14.61
CA VAL A 533 -35.87 -3.84 -15.21
C VAL A 533 -34.79 -4.91 -15.46
N ALA A 534 -33.52 -4.52 -15.57
CA ALA A 534 -32.39 -5.43 -15.77
C ALA A 534 -31.84 -6.07 -14.48
N LEU A 535 -32.11 -5.51 -13.30
CA LEU A 535 -31.62 -6.00 -11.98
C LEU A 535 -32.11 -7.39 -11.54
N PRO A 536 -33.35 -7.82 -11.80
CA PRO A 536 -33.93 -8.99 -11.11
C PRO A 536 -33.22 -10.32 -11.35
N LEU A 537 -32.76 -10.57 -12.57
CA LEU A 537 -31.99 -11.77 -12.89
C LEU A 537 -30.60 -11.77 -12.22
N PRO A 538 -29.79 -10.69 -12.30
CA PRO A 538 -28.56 -10.55 -11.52
C PRO A 538 -28.75 -10.74 -10.01
N VAL A 539 -29.83 -10.23 -9.42
CA VAL A 539 -30.10 -10.40 -7.98
C VAL A 539 -30.35 -11.87 -7.63
N LEU A 540 -31.10 -12.59 -8.48
CA LEU A 540 -31.28 -14.04 -8.31
C LEU A 540 -29.96 -14.80 -8.50
N TRP A 541 -29.15 -14.40 -9.47
CA TRP A 541 -27.81 -14.95 -9.66
C TRP A 541 -26.91 -14.69 -8.45
N ALA A 542 -26.98 -13.50 -7.84
CA ALA A 542 -26.28 -13.15 -6.61
C ALA A 542 -26.67 -14.06 -5.44
N ALA A 543 -27.98 -14.27 -5.27
CA ALA A 543 -28.51 -15.11 -4.19
C ALA A 543 -28.08 -16.58 -4.35
N LEU A 544 -28.01 -17.07 -5.60
CA LEU A 544 -27.46 -18.40 -5.90
C LEU A 544 -25.96 -18.48 -5.56
N GLY A 545 -25.18 -17.48 -5.95
CA GLY A 545 -23.74 -17.43 -5.67
C GLY A 545 -23.44 -17.39 -4.16
N PHE A 546 -24.14 -16.52 -3.43
CA PHE A 546 -24.05 -16.43 -1.97
C PHE A 546 -24.47 -17.74 -1.30
N GLY A 547 -25.57 -18.34 -1.75
CA GLY A 547 -26.06 -19.60 -1.20
C GLY A 547 -25.07 -20.76 -1.35
N LEU A 548 -24.36 -20.81 -2.48
CA LEU A 548 -23.31 -21.79 -2.74
C LEU A 548 -22.02 -21.52 -1.93
N GLN A 549 -21.65 -20.25 -1.73
CA GLN A 549 -20.48 -19.86 -0.91
C GLN A 549 -20.67 -20.21 0.57
N SER A 550 -21.88 -20.12 1.10
CA SER A 550 -22.17 -20.50 2.49
C SER A 550 -22.06 -22.00 2.76
N ALA A 551 -22.02 -22.84 1.71
CA ALA A 551 -21.86 -24.29 1.81
C ALA A 551 -20.39 -24.69 2.01
N TRP A 552 -19.74 -24.14 3.05
CA TRP A 552 -18.32 -24.35 3.37
C TRP A 552 -17.86 -25.83 3.44
N PRO A 553 -18.68 -26.84 3.78
CA PRO A 553 -18.25 -28.23 3.77
C PRO A 553 -17.97 -28.80 2.36
N TYR A 554 -18.42 -28.12 1.30
CA TYR A 554 -18.34 -28.61 -0.08
C TYR A 554 -17.52 -27.65 -0.95
N PRO A 555 -16.20 -27.88 -1.11
CA PRO A 555 -15.30 -26.97 -1.83
C PRO A 555 -15.72 -26.65 -3.27
N ILE A 556 -16.30 -27.64 -3.98
CA ILE A 556 -16.79 -27.46 -5.35
C ILE A 556 -17.95 -26.46 -5.39
N ALA A 557 -18.86 -26.53 -4.41
CA ALA A 557 -19.98 -25.62 -4.34
C ALA A 557 -19.51 -24.18 -4.07
N VAL A 558 -18.57 -24.00 -3.15
CA VAL A 558 -17.96 -22.69 -2.86
C VAL A 558 -17.29 -22.11 -4.11
N ALA A 559 -16.49 -22.91 -4.83
CA ALA A 559 -15.83 -22.47 -6.06
C ALA A 559 -16.81 -22.12 -7.19
N ILE A 560 -17.95 -22.82 -7.30
CA ILE A 560 -19.03 -22.43 -8.22
C ILE A 560 -19.70 -21.14 -7.74
N GLY A 561 -19.93 -21.00 -6.44
CA GLY A 561 -20.46 -19.78 -5.83
C GLY A 561 -19.60 -18.55 -6.16
N ASP A 562 -18.28 -18.68 -6.07
CA ASP A 562 -17.32 -17.65 -6.48
C ASP A 562 -17.41 -17.30 -7.97
N GLY A 563 -17.51 -18.32 -8.83
CA GLY A 563 -17.70 -18.10 -10.27
C GLY A 563 -19.04 -17.39 -10.60
N VAL A 564 -20.10 -17.75 -9.89
CA VAL A 564 -21.44 -17.15 -10.04
C VAL A 564 -21.44 -15.69 -9.57
N THR A 565 -20.84 -15.39 -8.41
CA THR A 565 -20.77 -14.02 -7.90
C THR A 565 -19.88 -13.13 -8.77
N ALA A 566 -18.74 -13.64 -9.26
CA ALA A 566 -17.84 -12.87 -10.13
C ALA A 566 -18.44 -12.53 -11.51
N THR A 567 -19.36 -13.35 -12.02
CA THR A 567 -20.07 -13.10 -13.29
C THR A 567 -21.25 -12.14 -13.17
N LEU A 568 -21.62 -11.73 -11.95
CA LEU A 568 -22.73 -10.82 -11.68
C LEU A 568 -22.65 -9.46 -12.40
N PRO A 569 -21.56 -8.66 -12.28
CA PRO A 569 -21.51 -7.36 -12.93
C PRO A 569 -21.55 -7.48 -14.46
N ILE A 570 -20.96 -8.56 -14.98
CA ILE A 570 -20.95 -8.88 -16.40
C ILE A 570 -22.39 -9.15 -16.87
N LEU A 571 -23.10 -10.07 -16.21
CA LEU A 571 -24.49 -10.41 -16.52
C LEU A 571 -25.41 -9.18 -16.42
N TRP A 572 -25.23 -8.34 -15.41
CA TRP A 572 -26.01 -7.11 -15.25
C TRP A 572 -25.75 -6.11 -16.39
N ALA A 573 -24.49 -5.88 -16.77
CA ALA A 573 -24.14 -5.02 -17.89
C ALA A 573 -24.75 -5.53 -19.22
N PHE A 574 -24.73 -6.85 -19.44
CA PHE A 574 -25.38 -7.52 -20.57
C PHE A 574 -26.91 -7.30 -20.57
N MET A 575 -27.56 -7.39 -19.42
CA MET A 575 -29.00 -7.17 -19.30
C MET A 575 -29.40 -5.70 -19.51
N ILE A 576 -28.57 -4.76 -19.05
CA ILE A 576 -28.78 -3.33 -19.30
C ILE A 576 -28.68 -3.03 -20.78
N SER A 577 -27.61 -3.47 -21.44
CA SER A 577 -27.42 -3.21 -22.88
C SER A 577 -28.55 -3.81 -23.72
N ALA A 578 -29.09 -4.95 -23.31
CA ALA A 578 -30.30 -5.54 -23.89
C ALA A 578 -31.55 -4.68 -23.75
N ALA A 579 -31.80 -4.15 -22.56
CA ALA A 579 -32.92 -3.25 -22.31
C ALA A 579 -32.80 -1.94 -23.11
N LEU A 580 -31.58 -1.39 -23.22
CA LEU A 580 -31.29 -0.19 -24.01
C LEU A 580 -31.44 -0.40 -25.53
N ALA A 581 -31.14 -1.61 -26.02
CA ALA A 581 -31.20 -2.00 -27.44
C ALA A 581 -32.61 -2.39 -27.93
N HIS A 582 -33.62 -2.36 -27.06
CA HIS A 582 -35.01 -2.64 -27.44
C HIS A 582 -35.46 -1.73 -28.61
N PRO A 583 -36.35 -2.17 -29.53
CA PRO A 583 -36.81 -1.36 -30.66
C PRO A 583 -37.35 0.03 -30.29
N GLN A 584 -38.00 0.12 -29.13
CA GLN A 584 -38.50 1.38 -28.55
C GLN A 584 -37.56 1.99 -27.49
N GLY A 585 -36.41 1.39 -27.27
CA GLY A 585 -35.43 1.74 -26.24
C GLY A 585 -34.46 2.86 -26.64
N LEU A 586 -33.44 3.06 -25.80
CA LEU A 586 -32.57 4.23 -25.87
C LEU A 586 -31.80 4.32 -27.21
N PHE A 587 -31.28 3.21 -27.72
CA PHE A 587 -30.37 3.25 -28.87
C PHE A 587 -31.09 3.63 -30.18
N ILE A 588 -32.31 3.14 -30.38
CA ILE A 588 -33.03 3.32 -31.65
C ILE A 588 -33.86 4.60 -31.63
N THR A 589 -34.82 4.73 -30.71
CA THR A 589 -35.74 5.89 -30.70
C THR A 589 -35.05 7.14 -30.17
N HIS A 590 -34.16 6.96 -29.19
CA HIS A 590 -33.60 8.07 -28.47
C HIS A 590 -32.26 8.59 -29.04
N PHE A 591 -31.38 7.72 -29.54
CA PHE A 591 -30.11 8.11 -30.19
C PHE A 591 -30.17 8.11 -31.71
N GLY A 592 -31.20 7.51 -32.31
CA GLY A 592 -31.37 7.43 -33.76
C GLY A 592 -30.43 6.44 -34.45
N TRP A 593 -29.94 5.42 -33.74
CA TRP A 593 -29.10 4.39 -34.35
C TRP A 593 -29.94 3.51 -35.28
N SER A 594 -29.31 2.97 -36.34
CA SER A 594 -30.04 2.15 -37.31
C SER A 594 -30.53 0.85 -36.66
N GLN A 595 -31.83 0.58 -36.78
CA GLN A 595 -32.46 -0.61 -36.20
C GLN A 595 -31.83 -1.92 -36.72
N ARG A 596 -31.37 -1.92 -37.98
CA ARG A 596 -30.70 -3.06 -38.61
C ARG A 596 -29.32 -3.33 -37.99
N ALA A 597 -28.54 -2.30 -37.68
CA ALA A 597 -27.23 -2.47 -37.04
C ALA A 597 -27.39 -2.96 -35.59
N VAL A 598 -28.30 -2.34 -34.83
CA VAL A 598 -28.55 -2.69 -33.42
C VAL A 598 -29.09 -4.12 -33.31
N SER A 599 -30.09 -4.51 -34.10
CA SER A 599 -30.64 -5.87 -34.07
C SER A 599 -29.63 -6.94 -34.49
N ARG A 600 -28.76 -6.64 -35.46
CA ARG A 600 -27.68 -7.56 -35.89
C ARG A 600 -26.63 -7.73 -34.80
N ALA A 601 -26.15 -6.64 -34.20
CA ALA A 601 -25.23 -6.69 -33.07
C ALA A 601 -25.84 -7.45 -31.88
N MET A 602 -27.10 -7.14 -31.55
CA MET A 602 -27.79 -7.72 -30.41
C MET A 602 -28.04 -9.22 -30.54
N ARG A 603 -28.24 -9.74 -31.76
CA ARG A 603 -28.43 -11.19 -32.00
C ARG A 603 -27.22 -12.00 -31.55
N TYR A 604 -26.03 -11.63 -32.02
CA TYR A 604 -24.79 -12.33 -31.66
C TYR A 604 -24.41 -12.07 -30.20
N TYR A 605 -24.64 -10.86 -29.72
CA TYR A 605 -24.42 -10.49 -28.33
C TYR A 605 -25.32 -11.31 -27.37
N MET A 606 -26.60 -11.49 -27.66
CA MET A 606 -27.50 -12.36 -26.88
C MET A 606 -27.10 -13.84 -26.92
N MET A 607 -26.74 -14.36 -28.10
CA MET A 607 -26.24 -15.72 -28.23
C MET A 607 -24.96 -15.93 -27.42
N SER A 608 -24.08 -14.91 -27.38
CA SER A 608 -22.83 -14.97 -26.63
C SER A 608 -23.00 -14.97 -25.12
N ILE A 609 -24.11 -14.47 -24.56
CA ILE A 609 -24.34 -14.53 -23.10
C ILE A 609 -24.37 -15.97 -22.61
N TRP A 610 -25.07 -16.85 -23.34
CA TRP A 610 -25.15 -18.28 -23.03
C TRP A 610 -23.83 -19.03 -23.21
N LEU A 611 -22.81 -18.40 -23.81
CA LEU A 611 -21.49 -18.99 -24.01
C LEU A 611 -20.43 -18.37 -23.10
N ILE A 612 -20.32 -17.04 -23.10
CA ILE A 612 -19.33 -16.26 -22.35
C ILE A 612 -19.57 -16.37 -20.85
N VAL A 613 -20.80 -16.18 -20.36
CA VAL A 613 -21.06 -16.20 -18.90
C VAL A 613 -20.72 -17.55 -18.29
N PRO A 614 -21.16 -18.70 -18.85
CA PRO A 614 -20.76 -20.01 -18.33
C PRO A 614 -19.26 -20.29 -18.45
N LEU A 615 -18.60 -19.81 -19.51
CA LEU A 615 -17.15 -19.99 -19.67
C LEU A 615 -16.35 -19.19 -18.63
N ILE A 616 -16.72 -17.94 -18.35
CA ILE A 616 -16.09 -17.13 -17.30
C ILE A 616 -16.35 -17.77 -15.93
N MET A 617 -17.60 -18.19 -15.67
CA MET A 617 -17.95 -18.88 -14.44
C MET A 617 -17.09 -20.13 -14.26
N ALA A 618 -17.02 -21.00 -15.26
CA ALA A 618 -16.23 -22.23 -15.22
C ALA A 618 -14.73 -21.94 -15.04
N GLN A 619 -14.20 -20.93 -15.73
CA GLN A 619 -12.80 -20.52 -15.58
C GLN A 619 -12.48 -20.13 -14.14
N ILE A 620 -13.29 -19.26 -13.52
CA ILE A 620 -13.10 -18.80 -12.14
C ILE A 620 -13.27 -19.95 -11.16
N THR A 621 -14.27 -20.81 -11.37
CA THR A 621 -14.47 -22.03 -10.57
C THR A 621 -13.24 -22.92 -10.59
N PHE A 622 -12.64 -23.20 -11.75
CA PHE A 622 -11.44 -24.03 -11.85
C PHE A 622 -10.18 -23.37 -11.30
N THR A 623 -10.12 -22.03 -11.27
CA THR A 623 -9.03 -21.30 -10.62
C THR A 623 -9.12 -21.35 -9.08
N ASN A 624 -10.32 -21.46 -8.52
CA ASN A 624 -10.53 -21.50 -7.06
C ASN A 624 -10.63 -22.92 -6.48
N LEU A 625 -10.69 -23.95 -7.32
CA LEU A 625 -10.85 -25.34 -6.89
C LEU A 625 -9.49 -25.99 -6.54
N ASN A 626 -9.40 -26.60 -5.34
CA ASN A 626 -8.30 -27.43 -4.81
C ASN A 626 -6.93 -27.21 -5.48
N ASP A 627 -6.12 -26.28 -4.95
CA ASP A 627 -4.74 -26.01 -5.37
C ASP A 627 -4.54 -25.73 -6.88
N ARG A 628 -5.57 -25.24 -7.58
CA ARG A 628 -5.54 -24.93 -9.02
C ARG A 628 -5.26 -26.15 -9.92
N GLU A 629 -5.46 -27.38 -9.42
CA GLU A 629 -5.17 -28.62 -10.16
C GLU A 629 -5.81 -28.63 -11.56
N PHE A 630 -7.06 -28.18 -11.67
CA PHE A 630 -7.83 -28.16 -12.92
C PHE A 630 -7.64 -26.90 -13.78
N SER A 631 -6.94 -25.88 -13.25
CA SER A 631 -6.73 -24.61 -13.96
C SER A 631 -5.88 -24.81 -15.21
N ASN A 632 -4.87 -25.69 -15.14
CA ASN A 632 -3.91 -25.95 -16.20
C ASN A 632 -4.53 -26.67 -17.41
N THR A 633 -5.58 -27.46 -17.22
CA THR A 633 -6.26 -28.23 -18.26
C THR A 633 -7.60 -27.61 -18.63
N LEU A 634 -8.60 -27.74 -17.77
CA LEU A 634 -9.96 -27.30 -18.05
C LEU A 634 -10.09 -25.78 -18.01
N GLY A 635 -9.42 -25.11 -17.07
CA GLY A 635 -9.35 -23.64 -17.02
C GLY A 635 -8.78 -23.04 -18.30
N ARG A 636 -7.69 -23.62 -18.83
CA ARG A 636 -7.08 -23.25 -20.12
C ARG A 636 -8.01 -23.46 -21.29
N LEU A 637 -8.68 -24.61 -21.38
CA LEU A 637 -9.67 -24.86 -22.45
C LEU A 637 -10.80 -23.83 -22.40
N CYS A 638 -11.35 -23.57 -21.21
CA CYS A 638 -12.40 -22.56 -21.02
C CYS A 638 -11.93 -21.18 -21.48
N PHE A 639 -10.69 -20.78 -21.15
CA PHE A 639 -10.12 -19.51 -21.59
C PHE A 639 -9.91 -19.43 -23.11
N VAL A 640 -9.45 -20.50 -23.76
CA VAL A 640 -9.30 -20.54 -25.23
C VAL A 640 -10.67 -20.44 -25.91
N LEU A 641 -11.68 -21.16 -25.40
CA LEU A 641 -13.06 -21.03 -25.89
C LEU A 641 -13.65 -19.64 -25.66
N LEU A 642 -13.33 -19.01 -24.52
CA LEU A 642 -13.70 -17.63 -24.22
C LEU A 642 -13.10 -16.67 -25.25
N CYS A 643 -11.81 -16.81 -25.55
CA CYS A 643 -11.12 -16.00 -26.56
C CYS A 643 -11.77 -16.15 -27.95
N LEU A 644 -12.15 -17.37 -28.33
CA LEU A 644 -12.89 -17.63 -29.58
C LEU A 644 -14.27 -16.96 -29.56
N ALA A 645 -15.01 -17.06 -28.45
CA ALA A 645 -16.31 -16.43 -28.29
C ALA A 645 -16.22 -14.90 -28.39
N LEU A 646 -15.23 -14.29 -27.73
CA LEU A 646 -14.96 -12.85 -27.78
C LEU A 646 -14.57 -12.40 -29.19
N TYR A 647 -13.76 -13.19 -29.91
CA TYR A 647 -13.46 -12.94 -31.33
C TYR A 647 -14.73 -12.94 -32.18
N LEU A 648 -15.63 -13.91 -32.00
CA LEU A 648 -16.90 -13.97 -32.74
C LEU A 648 -17.79 -12.75 -32.45
N VAL A 649 -17.90 -12.33 -31.18
CA VAL A 649 -18.68 -11.16 -30.78
C VAL A 649 -18.08 -9.88 -31.36
N THR A 650 -16.79 -9.65 -31.19
CA THR A 650 -16.10 -8.45 -31.71
C THR A 650 -16.16 -8.37 -33.23
N HIS A 651 -15.99 -9.49 -33.93
CA HIS A 651 -16.16 -9.58 -35.38
C HIS A 651 -17.59 -9.26 -35.81
N SER A 652 -18.60 -9.73 -35.08
CA SER A 652 -20.01 -9.40 -35.36
C SER A 652 -20.28 -7.90 -35.18
N LEU A 653 -19.65 -7.28 -34.17
CA LEU A 653 -19.79 -5.87 -33.86
C LEU A 653 -19.14 -4.97 -34.92
N LYS A 654 -17.98 -5.39 -35.46
CA LYS A 654 -17.34 -4.75 -36.63
C LYS A 654 -18.24 -4.81 -37.86
N ARG A 655 -18.84 -5.98 -38.16
CA ARG A 655 -19.79 -6.14 -39.27
C ARG A 655 -21.10 -5.36 -39.08
N ALA A 656 -21.44 -4.98 -37.86
CA ALA A 656 -22.58 -4.11 -37.58
C ALA A 656 -22.31 -2.62 -37.89
N GLY A 657 -21.05 -2.25 -38.17
CA GLY A 657 -20.68 -0.90 -38.61
C GLY A 657 -20.66 0.14 -37.49
N ILE A 658 -20.42 -0.27 -36.24
CA ILE A 658 -20.30 0.64 -35.10
C ILE A 658 -18.91 1.31 -35.15
N PRO A 659 -18.79 2.63 -35.31
CA PRO A 659 -17.49 3.29 -35.27
C PRO A 659 -16.96 3.33 -33.82
N LEU A 660 -15.76 2.80 -33.58
CA LEU A 660 -15.02 2.94 -32.31
C LEU A 660 -14.41 4.35 -32.19
N TYR A 661 -14.25 5.06 -33.29
CA TYR A 661 -13.81 6.45 -33.31
C TYR A 661 -14.61 7.25 -34.33
N LEU A 662 -15.14 8.39 -33.90
CA LEU A 662 -15.89 9.33 -34.74
C LEU A 662 -15.01 10.52 -35.07
N ASP A 663 -14.66 10.70 -36.35
CA ASP A 663 -13.91 11.86 -36.81
C ASP A 663 -14.71 13.16 -36.71
N LYS A 664 -14.04 14.31 -36.85
CA LYS A 664 -14.61 15.65 -37.01
C LYS A 664 -15.70 15.71 -38.10
N LYS A 665 -15.59 14.87 -39.14
CA LYS A 665 -16.56 14.78 -40.25
C LYS A 665 -17.68 13.75 -40.02
N GLY A 666 -17.65 12.97 -38.94
CA GLY A 666 -18.64 11.94 -38.63
C GLY A 666 -18.55 10.69 -39.52
N ASN A 667 -17.51 10.55 -40.33
CA ASN A 667 -17.27 9.33 -41.11
C ASN A 667 -16.55 8.28 -40.25
N GLY A 668 -16.98 7.02 -40.35
CA GLY A 668 -16.44 5.90 -39.55
C GLY A 668 -15.20 5.24 -40.17
N GLU A 669 -14.83 5.59 -41.39
CA GLU A 669 -13.73 4.97 -42.15
C GLU A 669 -12.41 5.72 -41.94
N ASN A 670 -11.87 5.61 -40.72
CA ASN A 670 -10.59 6.22 -40.36
C ASN A 670 -9.51 5.15 -40.10
N ALA A 671 -8.26 5.46 -40.43
CA ALA A 671 -7.13 4.56 -40.15
C ALA A 671 -7.02 4.19 -38.67
N VAL A 672 -7.27 5.15 -37.76
CA VAL A 672 -7.29 4.92 -36.30
C VAL A 672 -8.43 3.98 -35.90
N ASN A 673 -9.63 4.15 -36.46
CA ASN A 673 -10.76 3.26 -36.19
C ASN A 673 -10.46 1.83 -36.66
N ASN A 674 -9.85 1.69 -37.85
CA ASN A 674 -9.43 0.38 -38.35
C ASN A 674 -8.34 -0.25 -37.48
N ALA A 675 -7.34 0.51 -37.03
CA ALA A 675 -6.30 0.03 -36.13
C ALA A 675 -6.87 -0.46 -34.80
N LEU A 676 -7.80 0.30 -34.18
CA LEU A 676 -8.49 -0.11 -32.96
C LEU A 676 -9.31 -1.39 -33.16
N TRP A 677 -10.01 -1.53 -34.29
CA TRP A 677 -10.72 -2.77 -34.63
C TRP A 677 -9.77 -3.96 -34.81
N TRP A 678 -8.62 -3.78 -35.46
CA TRP A 678 -7.61 -4.83 -35.59
C TRP A 678 -7.00 -5.21 -34.24
N LEU A 679 -6.74 -4.26 -33.36
CA LEU A 679 -6.29 -4.51 -32.00
C LEU A 679 -7.34 -5.33 -31.21
N LEU A 680 -8.62 -4.91 -31.26
CA LEU A 680 -9.70 -5.58 -30.54
C LEU A 680 -9.98 -7.00 -31.07
N LEU A 681 -9.80 -7.23 -32.37
CA LEU A 681 -9.92 -8.55 -33.00
C LEU A 681 -8.70 -9.44 -32.72
N GLY A 682 -7.50 -8.86 -32.72
CA GLY A 682 -6.24 -9.59 -32.52
C GLY A 682 -5.99 -9.95 -31.07
N ALA A 683 -6.40 -9.12 -30.11
CA ALA A 683 -6.10 -9.30 -28.70
C ALA A 683 -6.59 -10.64 -28.12
N PRO A 684 -7.84 -11.10 -28.33
CA PRO A 684 -8.27 -12.42 -27.85
C PRO A 684 -7.49 -13.58 -28.49
N LEU A 685 -7.12 -13.47 -29.77
CA LEU A 685 -6.35 -14.51 -30.47
C LEU A 685 -4.90 -14.58 -29.96
N LEU A 686 -4.28 -13.43 -29.72
CA LEU A 686 -2.96 -13.36 -29.09
C LEU A 686 -3.02 -13.92 -27.67
N ALA A 687 -4.02 -13.54 -26.87
CA ALA A 687 -4.20 -14.06 -25.52
C ALA A 687 -4.37 -15.59 -25.52
N ALA A 688 -5.15 -16.13 -26.46
CA ALA A 688 -5.24 -17.58 -26.65
C ALA A 688 -3.87 -18.19 -26.94
N LEU A 689 -3.10 -17.62 -27.86
CA LEU A 689 -1.75 -18.11 -28.21
C LEU A 689 -0.78 -18.06 -27.01
N PHE A 690 -0.76 -16.97 -26.24
CA PHE A 690 0.02 -16.88 -25.00
C PHE A 690 -0.38 -17.98 -24.01
N SER A 691 -1.67 -18.27 -23.86
CA SER A 691 -2.15 -19.37 -23.02
C SER A 691 -1.69 -20.75 -23.51
N LEU A 692 -1.60 -20.98 -24.83
CA LEU A 692 -1.05 -22.23 -25.39
C LEU A 692 0.45 -22.38 -25.10
N LEU A 693 1.18 -21.26 -25.09
CA LEU A 693 2.62 -21.19 -24.78
C LEU A 693 2.94 -21.34 -23.28
N GLY A 694 1.92 -21.38 -22.41
CA GLY A 694 2.10 -21.52 -20.97
C GLY A 694 2.08 -20.21 -20.18
N TYR A 695 1.51 -19.14 -20.76
CA TYR A 695 1.33 -17.82 -20.15
C TYR A 695 -0.18 -17.56 -19.91
N LEU A 696 -0.83 -18.41 -19.12
CA LEU A 696 -2.28 -18.39 -18.94
C LEU A 696 -2.74 -17.24 -18.04
N THR A 697 -2.12 -17.08 -16.87
CA THR A 697 -2.46 -16.02 -15.91
C THR A 697 -2.19 -14.62 -16.46
N THR A 698 -1.10 -14.41 -17.20
CA THR A 698 -0.82 -13.13 -17.87
C THR A 698 -1.82 -12.84 -18.98
N ALA A 699 -2.14 -13.84 -19.81
CA ALA A 699 -3.11 -13.69 -20.88
C ALA A 699 -4.49 -13.31 -20.32
N GLN A 700 -4.93 -13.97 -19.24
CA GLN A 700 -6.17 -13.66 -18.54
C GLN A 700 -6.16 -12.24 -17.96
N ALA A 701 -5.08 -11.86 -17.27
CA ALA A 701 -4.96 -10.54 -16.65
C ALA A 701 -4.99 -9.40 -17.69
N LEU A 702 -4.22 -9.54 -18.78
CA LEU A 702 -4.19 -8.55 -19.86
C LEU A 702 -5.53 -8.46 -20.60
N LEU A 703 -6.16 -9.60 -20.89
CA LEU A 703 -7.44 -9.62 -21.59
C LEU A 703 -8.56 -9.01 -20.72
N ALA A 704 -8.61 -9.31 -19.42
CA ALA A 704 -9.59 -8.73 -18.50
C ALA A 704 -9.45 -7.20 -18.38
N ARG A 705 -8.21 -6.66 -18.39
CA ARG A 705 -7.96 -5.21 -18.37
C ARG A 705 -8.36 -4.54 -19.69
N LEU A 706 -8.13 -5.22 -20.81
CA LEU A 706 -8.59 -4.74 -22.11
C LEU A 706 -10.13 -4.72 -22.18
N GLU A 707 -10.79 -5.76 -21.69
CA GLU A 707 -12.26 -5.84 -21.62
C GLU A 707 -12.85 -4.72 -20.75
N THR A 708 -12.29 -4.50 -19.56
CA THR A 708 -12.73 -3.41 -18.67
C THR A 708 -12.48 -2.03 -19.27
N SER A 709 -11.37 -1.84 -20.01
CA SER A 709 -11.12 -0.61 -20.79
C SER A 709 -12.21 -0.37 -21.84
N VAL A 710 -12.61 -1.41 -22.57
CA VAL A 710 -13.69 -1.34 -23.57
C VAL A 710 -15.04 -1.08 -22.91
N ALA A 711 -15.30 -1.67 -21.74
CA ALA A 711 -16.52 -1.42 -20.97
C ALA A 711 -16.61 0.04 -20.50
N ILE A 712 -15.53 0.60 -19.96
CA ILE A 712 -15.44 2.03 -19.59
C ILE A 712 -15.73 2.90 -20.80
N TRP A 713 -15.08 2.59 -21.94
CA TRP A 713 -15.29 3.34 -23.18
C TRP A 713 -16.75 3.29 -23.65
N PHE A 714 -17.41 2.13 -23.57
CA PHE A 714 -18.82 1.98 -23.89
C PHE A 714 -19.73 2.82 -22.99
N VAL A 715 -19.49 2.85 -21.68
CA VAL A 715 -20.24 3.69 -20.72
C VAL A 715 -20.07 5.17 -21.07
N LEU A 716 -18.84 5.61 -21.36
CA LEU A 716 -18.57 6.99 -21.77
C LEU A 716 -19.27 7.33 -23.10
N LEU A 717 -19.31 6.40 -24.07
CA LEU A 717 -20.05 6.59 -25.32
C LEU A 717 -21.55 6.80 -25.08
N VAL A 718 -22.15 6.02 -24.18
CA VAL A 718 -23.56 6.21 -23.80
C VAL A 718 -23.77 7.59 -23.17
N ILE A 719 -22.90 8.02 -22.25
CA ILE A 719 -22.94 9.36 -21.63
C ILE A 719 -22.82 10.46 -22.71
N TYR A 720 -21.89 10.31 -23.64
CA TYR A 720 -21.72 11.24 -24.76
C TYR A 720 -23.00 11.37 -25.59
N HIS A 721 -23.65 10.26 -25.93
CA HIS A 721 -24.90 10.30 -26.70
C HIS A 721 -26.08 10.88 -25.90
N ILE A 722 -26.11 10.69 -24.56
CA ILE A 722 -27.07 11.37 -23.68
C ILE A 722 -26.85 12.89 -23.71
N ILE A 723 -25.62 13.37 -23.57
CA ILE A 723 -25.29 14.80 -23.60
C ILE A 723 -25.57 15.40 -24.98
N ARG A 724 -25.15 14.71 -26.05
CA ARG A 724 -25.44 15.13 -27.43
C ARG A 724 -26.94 15.30 -27.63
N ARG A 725 -27.75 14.37 -27.13
CA ARG A 725 -29.19 14.50 -27.21
C ARG A 725 -29.73 15.65 -26.37
N TRP A 726 -29.28 15.80 -25.13
CA TRP A 726 -29.68 16.93 -24.29
C TRP A 726 -29.48 18.26 -25.02
N MET A 727 -28.31 18.44 -25.62
CA MET A 727 -27.98 19.62 -26.42
C MET A 727 -28.89 19.79 -27.64
N LEU A 728 -29.23 18.70 -28.36
CA LEU A 728 -30.18 18.75 -29.48
C LEU A 728 -31.60 19.17 -29.06
N ILE A 729 -32.07 18.70 -27.90
CA ILE A 729 -33.38 19.08 -27.35
C ILE A 729 -33.36 20.58 -27.00
N GLN A 730 -32.31 21.05 -26.32
CA GLN A 730 -32.18 22.46 -25.97
C GLN A 730 -32.12 23.36 -27.21
N ARG A 731 -31.35 22.96 -28.23
CA ARG A 731 -31.30 23.67 -29.54
C ARG A 731 -32.69 23.81 -30.15
N ARG A 732 -33.46 22.71 -30.23
CA ARG A 732 -34.83 22.73 -30.78
C ARG A 732 -35.79 23.58 -29.94
N ARG A 733 -35.62 23.62 -28.62
CA ARG A 733 -36.45 24.41 -27.71
C ARG A 733 -36.21 25.91 -27.86
N ILE A 734 -34.95 26.34 -27.88
CA ILE A 734 -34.57 27.75 -28.08
C ILE A 734 -35.06 28.25 -29.44
N ALA A 735 -34.89 27.44 -30.50
CA ALA A 735 -35.40 27.78 -31.83
C ALA A 735 -36.93 27.93 -31.86
N PHE A 736 -37.66 27.08 -31.13
CA PHE A 736 -39.12 27.15 -31.04
C PHE A 736 -39.61 28.33 -30.19
N GLU A 737 -38.96 28.64 -29.07
CA GLU A 737 -39.28 29.80 -28.24
C GLU A 737 -39.09 31.11 -29.02
N ARG A 738 -38.00 31.23 -29.79
CA ARG A 738 -37.78 32.37 -30.70
C ARG A 738 -38.82 32.44 -31.81
N ALA A 739 -39.17 31.32 -32.45
CA ALA A 739 -40.23 31.30 -33.46
C ALA A 739 -41.61 31.69 -32.89
N LYS A 740 -41.88 31.35 -31.62
CA LYS A 740 -43.10 31.74 -30.91
C LYS A 740 -43.08 33.23 -30.55
N GLN A 741 -41.96 33.76 -30.10
CA GLN A 741 -41.77 35.20 -29.84
C GLN A 741 -41.99 36.03 -31.11
N ARG A 742 -41.36 35.65 -32.24
CA ARG A 742 -41.59 36.30 -33.54
C ARG A 742 -43.06 36.30 -33.97
N ARG A 743 -43.78 35.20 -33.76
CA ARG A 743 -45.23 35.15 -34.05
C ARG A 743 -46.07 35.99 -33.10
N ALA A 744 -45.70 36.06 -31.81
CA ALA A 744 -46.39 36.90 -30.84
C ALA A 744 -46.13 38.39 -31.12
N GLU A 745 -44.93 38.76 -31.53
CA GLU A 745 -44.56 40.11 -31.96
C GLU A 745 -45.29 40.52 -33.25
N MET A 746 -45.35 39.64 -34.27
CA MET A 746 -46.14 39.91 -35.48
C MET A 746 -47.64 40.09 -35.15
N LEU A 747 -48.19 39.29 -34.23
CA LEU A 747 -49.59 39.41 -33.81
C LEU A 747 -49.85 40.66 -32.95
N SER A 748 -48.92 41.04 -32.07
CA SER A 748 -49.04 42.27 -31.28
C SER A 748 -48.86 43.53 -32.13
N GLN A 749 -48.00 43.49 -33.16
CA GLN A 749 -47.91 44.53 -34.17
C GLN A 749 -49.20 44.62 -35.01
N ARG A 750 -49.84 43.49 -35.34
CA ARG A 750 -51.13 43.50 -36.05
C ARG A 750 -52.28 44.04 -35.20
N ALA A 751 -52.29 43.74 -33.90
CA ALA A 751 -53.27 44.28 -32.95
C ALA A 751 -53.06 45.77 -32.67
N ARG A 752 -51.80 46.23 -32.56
CA ARG A 752 -51.47 47.66 -32.45
C ARG A 752 -51.77 48.44 -33.74
N GLY A 753 -51.59 47.81 -34.91
CA GLY A 753 -51.94 48.39 -36.21
C GLY A 753 -53.44 48.61 -36.44
N GLU A 754 -54.32 47.88 -35.75
CA GLU A 754 -55.77 48.13 -35.77
C GLU A 754 -56.19 49.29 -34.85
N GLU A 755 -55.42 49.63 -33.80
CA GLU A 755 -55.64 50.81 -32.96
C GLU A 755 -54.95 52.09 -33.52
N GLU A 756 -53.88 51.97 -34.30
CA GLU A 756 -53.16 53.10 -34.93
C GLU A 756 -53.55 53.40 -36.39
N SER A 757 -54.61 52.79 -36.92
CA SER A 757 -55.16 53.11 -38.26
C SER A 757 -55.79 54.51 -38.37
N GLN A 758 -55.65 55.36 -37.35
CA GLN A 758 -56.06 56.77 -37.37
C GLN A 758 -55.06 57.70 -36.65
N GLN A 759 -53.74 57.61 -36.86
CA GLN A 759 -52.87 58.80 -36.81
C GLN A 759 -51.45 58.60 -37.35
N SER A 760 -51.16 59.37 -38.40
CA SER A 760 -49.86 59.89 -38.86
C SER A 760 -48.72 58.94 -39.22
N SER A 761 -48.45 58.93 -40.53
CA SER A 761 -47.14 58.83 -41.18
C SER A 761 -46.07 59.74 -40.54
N ASN A 762 -45.03 59.18 -39.93
CA ASN A 762 -43.60 59.31 -40.31
C ASN A 762 -42.66 58.77 -39.22
N GLU A 763 -41.49 58.30 -39.67
CA GLU A 763 -40.24 58.06 -38.94
C GLU A 763 -40.08 56.75 -38.13
N GLY A 764 -39.22 55.86 -38.67
CA GLY A 764 -38.16 55.26 -37.86
C GLY A 764 -38.48 53.99 -37.08
N ALA A 765 -39.20 53.02 -37.65
CA ALA A 765 -39.08 51.65 -37.16
C ALA A 765 -37.75 51.06 -37.67
N ILE A 766 -36.68 51.29 -36.93
CA ILE A 766 -35.45 50.52 -37.08
C ILE A 766 -35.85 49.07 -36.80
N GLU A 767 -36.00 48.25 -37.85
CA GLU A 767 -35.82 46.81 -37.75
C GLU A 767 -34.39 46.64 -37.23
N ILE A 768 -34.26 46.55 -35.90
CA ILE A 768 -33.08 45.98 -35.29
C ILE A 768 -33.15 44.51 -35.70
N GLU A 769 -32.56 44.19 -36.85
CA GLU A 769 -32.06 42.85 -37.13
C GLU A 769 -31.11 42.53 -35.98
N GLU A 770 -31.66 41.90 -34.93
CA GLU A 770 -30.85 41.28 -33.90
C GLU A 770 -29.84 40.39 -34.65
N PRO A 771 -28.53 40.54 -34.38
CA PRO A 771 -27.53 39.77 -35.10
C PRO A 771 -27.88 38.30 -34.96
N GLU A 772 -28.02 37.59 -36.09
CA GLU A 772 -28.26 36.16 -36.12
C GLU A 772 -27.08 35.44 -35.45
N VAL A 773 -27.13 35.29 -34.13
CA VAL A 773 -26.17 34.48 -33.39
C VAL A 773 -26.39 33.06 -33.86
N ASP A 774 -25.44 32.56 -34.66
CA ASP A 774 -25.47 31.21 -35.21
C ASP A 774 -25.41 30.18 -34.07
N LEU A 775 -26.59 29.72 -33.66
CA LEU A 775 -26.78 28.66 -32.67
C LEU A 775 -26.07 27.36 -33.08
N ASP A 776 -25.76 27.19 -34.36
CA ASP A 776 -25.07 26.01 -34.88
C ASP A 776 -23.57 26.07 -34.59
N ALA A 777 -22.96 27.26 -34.58
CA ALA A 777 -21.56 27.44 -34.20
C ALA A 777 -21.32 27.17 -32.70
N ILE A 778 -22.18 27.72 -31.81
CA ILE A 778 -22.04 27.57 -30.35
C ILE A 778 -22.31 26.11 -29.91
N SER A 779 -23.31 25.46 -30.50
CA SER A 779 -23.61 24.05 -30.21
C SER A 779 -22.53 23.10 -30.74
N ALA A 780 -21.92 23.39 -31.90
CA ALA A 780 -20.79 22.63 -32.42
C ALA A 780 -19.54 22.77 -31.53
N GLN A 781 -19.26 23.98 -31.01
CA GLN A 781 -18.10 24.23 -30.13
C GLN A 781 -18.26 23.56 -28.76
N SER A 782 -19.43 23.67 -28.13
CA SER A 782 -19.71 23.01 -26.85
C SER A 782 -19.65 21.48 -26.95
N LEU A 783 -20.11 20.89 -28.06
CA LEU A 783 -20.02 19.46 -28.28
C LEU A 783 -18.56 18.98 -28.49
N ARG A 784 -17.68 19.82 -29.08
CA ARG A 784 -16.23 19.54 -29.13
C ARG A 784 -15.61 19.54 -27.74
N LEU A 785 -15.98 20.48 -26.89
CA LEU A 785 -15.50 20.57 -25.51
C LEU A 785 -15.90 19.33 -24.71
N VAL A 786 -17.17 18.89 -24.81
CA VAL A 786 -17.65 17.66 -24.18
C VAL A 786 -16.86 16.43 -24.65
N ARG A 787 -16.58 16.31 -25.95
CA ARG A 787 -15.75 15.22 -26.48
C ARG A 787 -14.36 15.24 -25.85
N SER A 788 -13.72 16.42 -25.80
CA SER A 788 -12.38 16.58 -25.21
C SER A 788 -12.34 16.16 -23.73
N ILE A 789 -13.30 16.63 -22.92
CA ILE A 789 -13.40 16.27 -21.51
C ILE A 789 -13.61 14.77 -21.35
N LEU A 790 -14.52 14.18 -22.13
CA LEU A 790 -14.80 12.75 -22.05
C LEU A 790 -13.58 11.90 -22.47
N THR A 791 -12.83 12.32 -23.49
CA THR A 791 -11.59 11.67 -23.88
C THR A 791 -10.50 11.80 -22.81
N MET A 792 -10.43 12.94 -22.12
CA MET A 792 -9.52 13.13 -20.98
C MET A 792 -9.89 12.20 -19.82
N ILE A 793 -11.18 12.11 -19.48
CA ILE A 793 -11.68 11.18 -18.45
C ILE A 793 -11.38 9.74 -18.85
N ALA A 794 -11.63 9.36 -20.11
CA ALA A 794 -11.29 8.03 -20.62
C ALA A 794 -9.79 7.73 -20.45
N PHE A 795 -8.93 8.69 -20.80
CA PHE A 795 -7.48 8.54 -20.71
C PHE A 795 -7.02 8.36 -19.26
N VAL A 796 -7.54 9.17 -18.32
CA VAL A 796 -7.22 9.04 -16.88
C VAL A 796 -7.70 7.69 -16.34
N LEU A 797 -8.92 7.26 -16.67
CA LEU A 797 -9.45 5.97 -16.23
C LEU A 797 -8.65 4.79 -16.79
N VAL A 798 -8.23 4.85 -18.04
CA VAL A 798 -7.40 3.82 -18.65
C VAL A 798 -6.00 3.82 -18.03
N ILE A 799 -5.38 4.98 -17.81
CA ILE A 799 -4.08 5.04 -17.11
C ILE A 799 -4.18 4.42 -15.72
N PHE A 800 -5.21 4.77 -14.95
CA PHE A 800 -5.43 4.22 -13.61
C PHE A 800 -5.66 2.70 -13.63
N LEU A 801 -6.40 2.19 -14.61
CA LEU A 801 -6.66 0.77 -14.75
C LEU A 801 -5.38 -0.03 -15.06
N TRP A 802 -4.47 0.55 -15.85
CA TRP A 802 -3.21 -0.08 -16.27
C TRP A 802 -2.05 0.20 -15.31
N SER A 803 -2.15 1.19 -14.42
CA SER A 803 -1.09 1.52 -13.45
C SER A 803 -0.82 0.39 -12.46
N GLU A 804 -1.81 -0.45 -12.15
CA GLU A 804 -1.61 -1.63 -11.29
C GLU A 804 -0.62 -2.65 -11.87
N ILE A 805 -0.44 -2.70 -13.20
CA ILE A 805 0.50 -3.60 -13.89
C ILE A 805 1.83 -2.88 -14.19
N HIS A 806 1.97 -1.60 -13.82
CA HIS A 806 3.20 -0.84 -14.07
C HIS A 806 4.43 -1.53 -13.44
N SER A 807 4.28 -2.10 -12.24
CA SER A 807 5.33 -2.89 -11.58
C SER A 807 5.74 -4.13 -12.38
N ALA A 808 4.82 -4.75 -13.12
CA ALA A 808 5.15 -5.88 -13.99
C ALA A 808 5.99 -5.47 -15.22
N PHE A 809 5.99 -4.19 -15.60
CA PHE A 809 6.84 -3.66 -16.67
C PHE A 809 8.22 -3.20 -16.19
N SER A 810 8.48 -3.18 -14.88
CA SER A 810 9.78 -2.73 -14.34
C SER A 810 10.95 -3.65 -14.72
N PHE A 811 10.70 -4.86 -15.23
CA PHE A 811 11.75 -5.69 -15.83
C PHE A 811 12.44 -4.97 -17.01
N LEU A 812 11.73 -4.09 -17.72
CA LEU A 812 12.31 -3.28 -18.80
C LEU A 812 13.39 -2.31 -18.30
N GLU A 813 13.34 -1.89 -17.03
CA GLU A 813 14.38 -1.02 -16.42
C GLU A 813 15.72 -1.76 -16.24
N ASN A 814 15.70 -3.08 -16.11
CA ASN A 814 16.90 -3.90 -15.99
C ASN A 814 17.59 -4.15 -17.34
N ILE A 815 16.93 -3.83 -18.46
CA ILE A 815 17.51 -3.98 -19.80
C ILE A 815 18.32 -2.71 -20.12
N HIS A 816 19.63 -2.75 -19.86
CA HIS A 816 20.54 -1.68 -20.24
C HIS A 816 20.64 -1.59 -21.77
N LEU A 817 19.88 -0.68 -22.38
CA LEU A 817 19.80 -0.50 -23.85
C LEU A 817 21.11 -0.02 -24.48
N TRP A 818 21.96 0.71 -23.74
CA TRP A 818 23.31 1.05 -24.17
C TRP A 818 24.23 1.35 -22.97
N GLN A 819 25.48 0.86 -23.01
CA GLN A 819 26.54 1.31 -22.12
C GLN A 819 27.24 2.49 -22.76
N VAL A 820 27.21 3.66 -22.11
CA VAL A 820 28.06 4.79 -22.53
C VAL A 820 29.48 4.51 -22.01
N SER A 821 30.32 3.91 -22.85
CA SER A 821 31.76 3.97 -22.61
C SER A 821 32.23 5.38 -22.97
N SER A 822 32.43 6.23 -21.96
CA SER A 822 33.20 7.47 -22.12
C SER A 822 34.67 7.11 -22.30
N GLY A 823 35.00 6.52 -23.45
CA GLY A 823 36.36 6.26 -23.89
C GLY A 823 37.03 7.59 -24.20
N GLY A 824 38.01 7.97 -23.37
CA GLY A 824 38.83 9.16 -23.56
C GLY A 824 39.52 9.15 -24.91
N ALA A 825 39.04 9.97 -25.84
CA ALA A 825 39.74 10.28 -27.08
C ALA A 825 40.66 11.48 -26.84
N ARG A 826 41.91 11.16 -26.46
CA ARG A 826 43.07 12.04 -26.52
C ARG A 826 43.38 12.33 -28.00
N GLY A 827 42.67 13.29 -28.59
CA GLY A 827 42.86 13.74 -29.97
C GLY A 827 43.78 14.95 -30.06
N ARG A 828 44.94 14.77 -30.72
CA ARG A 828 46.02 15.74 -30.95
C ARG A 828 45.55 17.09 -31.51
N LYS A 829 46.13 18.16 -30.96
CA LYS A 829 46.11 19.54 -31.44
C LYS A 829 46.76 19.68 -32.83
N HIS A 830 46.11 20.40 -33.74
CA HIS A 830 46.74 21.17 -34.82
C HIS A 830 45.95 22.46 -35.08
N ALA A 831 46.64 23.61 -34.96
CA ALA A 831 46.55 24.91 -35.68
C ALA A 831 45.17 25.43 -36.17
N ALA A 832 44.82 26.72 -36.15
CA ALA A 832 45.45 27.99 -35.77
C ALA A 832 44.38 29.12 -35.85
N ASP A 833 44.64 30.22 -35.13
CA ASP A 833 44.33 31.63 -35.38
C ASP A 833 42.90 32.22 -35.51
N HIS A 834 42.66 33.13 -34.54
CA HIS A 834 42.11 34.51 -34.64
C HIS A 834 40.60 34.83 -34.48
N PRO A 835 40.24 36.04 -33.98
CA PRO A 835 39.27 36.21 -32.88
C PRO A 835 38.17 37.29 -33.11
N ARG A 836 37.32 37.45 -32.07
CA ARG A 836 36.49 38.64 -31.70
C ARG A 836 35.18 38.95 -32.47
N ARG A 837 34.09 38.94 -31.68
CA ARG A 837 33.00 39.94 -31.44
C ARG A 837 31.69 39.15 -31.21
N GLY A 838 30.88 39.32 -30.16
CA GLY A 838 30.67 40.43 -29.24
C GLY A 838 29.26 41.01 -29.44
N ALA A 839 28.25 40.45 -28.75
CA ALA A 839 26.88 40.96 -28.45
C ALA A 839 26.12 39.76 -27.84
N ASP A 840 25.46 39.79 -26.67
CA ASP A 840 24.36 40.63 -26.19
C ASP A 840 24.42 40.77 -24.65
N ARG A 841 24.18 41.92 -24.00
CA ARG A 841 22.86 42.52 -23.62
C ARG A 841 21.89 41.50 -23.00
N HIS A 842 21.13 41.73 -21.93
CA HIS A 842 21.03 42.71 -20.83
C HIS A 842 19.85 42.19 -19.97
N SER A 843 19.77 42.62 -18.69
CA SER A 843 18.62 42.47 -17.76
C SER A 843 18.45 41.09 -17.12
N GLY A 844 18.40 40.91 -15.80
CA GLY A 844 17.74 41.73 -14.76
C GLY A 844 16.57 40.89 -14.23
N ALA A 845 16.75 40.16 -13.13
CA ALA A 845 16.46 40.56 -11.75
C ALA A 845 15.14 39.94 -11.24
N ASP A 846 15.31 39.11 -10.20
CA ASP A 846 14.54 39.03 -8.95
C ASP A 846 13.28 38.15 -8.75
N HIS A 847 13.37 37.50 -7.56
CA HIS A 847 12.36 36.97 -6.64
C HIS A 847 11.79 35.56 -6.90
N HIS A 848 11.63 34.66 -5.92
CA HIS A 848 11.71 34.74 -4.44
C HIS A 848 11.97 33.33 -3.86
N HIS A 849 12.48 33.31 -2.62
CA HIS A 849 12.74 32.15 -1.76
C HIS A 849 11.44 31.73 -0.97
N PRO A 850 11.46 30.76 -0.02
CA PRO A 850 10.42 29.73 0.19
C PRO A 850 9.51 29.98 1.42
N ALA A 851 8.41 29.21 1.58
CA ALA A 851 7.90 28.69 2.87
C ALA A 851 6.52 28.00 2.74
N GLY A 852 6.37 26.85 3.42
CA GLY A 852 5.27 26.55 4.33
C GLY A 852 3.87 26.21 3.77
N ALA A 853 3.55 24.91 3.76
CA ALA A 853 2.33 24.31 4.36
C ALA A 853 2.52 22.79 4.47
#